data_AF-Q1K3K8-F1
#
_entry.id   AF-Q1K3K8-F1
#
_cell.length_a   1.000
_cell.length_b   1.000
_cell.length_c   1.000
_cell.angle_alpha   90.00
_cell.angle_beta   90.00
_cell.angle_gamma   90.00
#
_symmetry.space_group_name_H-M   'P 1'
#
loop_
_entity.id
_entity.type
_entity.pdbx_description
1 polymer ?
#
loop_
_entity_poly.entity_id
_entity_poly.type
_entity_poly.pdbx_seq_one_letter_code
_entity_poly.pdbx_strand_id
1 'polypeptide(L)'
;METSKEIPSFTEIPTHYARFFDVVEFHNKKPIYNFAYFAALDAEWVTRFHKNRPISTQVAVASRHSITNTIYYEPNGKAPTLPEIAERIILAANGGKFPESHRRAKIFINIVAHHSTAEMSILADRDVPYVTEAISLVRNSPIVLLAPISFTIKGDCEVHVRISDTILIAPATHRSLKNLSTLLGKKDALKEEISQHHIENMDIYLREDPQGFERYALKDSEVTLRLFFLLQDALNQLSTGRIERLYVTIGSAAVHAFLKKNSWVKKHLKKLQSNEFTDAIRLVKRAYFGGRNEGLLVGQTSNFPSTTNKTWVDIDEKGAYATLMSMIPVVDLGGKVTTLFQTYELSEDRVQALLADNVPLDAINRAKEALNKSPKDLEWALRGMKRGIAGRIRKAACVYNNNLLIKWHKEWDLKKVSGEVPAYLVPGFACVRFKFPSSVLYPCLHVHHPRYGLVYPSSGITVATHQEIMLAFDAGAEIDAIWSLEFPVKRAADGSVTMYLREFLSELAVKRNEYRAASDAGDGSAAVYEKLLKEFMNSLYGKFSQGVNPRNVTCASTFETKPLGPSKVTDPIVAALTTGAGRATLSSLMFAVEAFNQSRPAEQWIDIASCTTDGYLVGLPSDESFSVAGTYYVESELEYEEDI
;
A
#
# COMPACT_ATOMS: atom_id res chain seq x y z
N MET A 1 4.66 -7.89 -29.41
CA MET A 1 3.59 -8.62 -28.69
C MET A 1 2.29 -8.22 -29.35
N GLU A 2 1.49 -9.16 -29.85
CA GLU A 2 0.18 -8.88 -30.45
C GLU A 2 -0.76 -8.31 -29.38
N THR A 3 -0.94 -7.00 -29.37
CA THR A 3 -1.89 -6.30 -28.49
C THR A 3 -2.83 -5.46 -29.36
N SER A 4 -3.76 -6.16 -30.00
CA SER A 4 -5.13 -5.68 -30.14
C SER A 4 -6.01 -6.92 -30.01
N LYS A 5 -6.10 -7.46 -28.79
CA LYS A 5 -7.04 -8.55 -28.51
C LYS A 5 -8.35 -7.90 -28.12
N GLU A 6 -9.33 -8.01 -29.00
CA GLU A 6 -10.71 -7.67 -28.68
C GLU A 6 -11.13 -8.37 -27.39
N ILE A 7 -11.74 -7.63 -26.47
CA ILE A 7 -12.20 -8.17 -25.19
C ILE A 7 -13.30 -9.20 -25.50
N PRO A 8 -13.17 -10.45 -25.04
CA PRO A 8 -14.13 -11.49 -25.37
C PRO A 8 -15.54 -11.11 -24.89
N SER A 9 -16.54 -11.48 -25.69
CA SER A 9 -17.94 -11.42 -25.30
C SER A 9 -18.22 -12.42 -24.18
N PHE A 10 -19.38 -12.29 -23.51
CA PHE A 10 -19.75 -13.18 -22.42
C PHE A 10 -19.73 -14.65 -22.83
N THR A 11 -20.29 -14.98 -24.00
CA THR A 11 -20.39 -16.35 -24.52
C THR A 11 -19.04 -17.01 -24.83
N GLU A 12 -17.99 -16.22 -25.04
CA GLU A 12 -16.66 -16.71 -25.42
C GLU A 12 -15.75 -17.05 -24.22
N ILE A 13 -16.15 -16.68 -23.00
CA ILE A 13 -15.34 -16.87 -21.78
C ILE A 13 -14.82 -18.30 -21.62
N PRO A 14 -15.65 -19.38 -21.71
CA PRO A 14 -15.16 -20.75 -21.51
C PRO A 14 -14.00 -21.13 -22.43
N THR A 15 -14.09 -20.73 -23.70
CA THR A 15 -13.09 -21.04 -24.73
C THR A 15 -11.86 -20.14 -24.59
N HIS A 16 -12.06 -18.82 -24.45
CA HIS A 16 -10.97 -17.84 -24.39
C HIS A 16 -10.12 -18.00 -23.12
N TYR A 17 -10.77 -18.30 -21.99
CA TYR A 17 -10.16 -18.39 -20.67
C TYR A 17 -10.00 -19.83 -20.17
N ALA A 18 -10.01 -20.82 -21.07
CA ALA A 18 -9.89 -22.25 -20.76
C ALA A 18 -8.73 -22.60 -19.82
N ARG A 19 -7.62 -21.84 -19.88
CA ARG A 19 -6.45 -22.04 -19.01
C ARG A 19 -6.72 -21.82 -17.53
N PHE A 20 -7.68 -21.00 -17.14
CA PHE A 20 -8.04 -20.85 -15.73
C PHE A 20 -8.67 -22.13 -15.16
N PHE A 21 -9.43 -22.87 -15.96
CA PHE A 21 -9.96 -24.18 -15.57
C PHE A 21 -8.81 -25.18 -15.41
N ASP A 22 -7.84 -25.21 -16.32
CA ASP A 22 -6.65 -26.08 -16.20
C ASP A 22 -5.86 -25.81 -14.90
N VAL A 23 -5.68 -24.54 -14.55
CA VAL A 23 -4.96 -24.09 -13.34
C VAL A 23 -5.61 -24.60 -12.06
N VAL A 24 -6.94 -24.75 -12.06
CA VAL A 24 -7.72 -25.16 -10.91
C VAL A 24 -7.90 -26.67 -10.87
N GLU A 25 -8.26 -27.29 -12.00
CA GLU A 25 -8.56 -28.72 -12.08
C GLU A 25 -7.30 -29.58 -11.91
N PHE A 26 -6.11 -29.05 -12.20
CA PHE A 26 -4.86 -29.80 -12.15
C PHE A 26 -3.82 -29.17 -11.22
N HIS A 27 -3.16 -30.02 -10.41
CA HIS A 27 -1.96 -29.65 -9.67
C HIS A 27 -0.77 -30.51 -10.10
N ASN A 28 0.32 -29.89 -10.58
CA ASN A 28 1.46 -30.61 -11.16
C ASN A 28 1.06 -31.66 -12.21
N LYS A 29 0.12 -31.29 -13.09
CA LYS A 29 -0.50 -32.16 -14.11
C LYS A 29 -1.32 -33.34 -13.57
N LYS A 30 -1.54 -33.45 -12.26
CA LYS A 30 -2.44 -34.44 -11.66
C LYS A 30 -3.82 -33.81 -11.47
N PRO A 31 -4.91 -34.46 -11.90
CA PRO A 31 -6.26 -33.96 -11.66
C PRO A 31 -6.53 -33.94 -10.15
N ILE A 32 -7.00 -32.80 -9.64
CA ILE A 32 -7.39 -32.60 -8.23
C ILE A 32 -8.88 -32.30 -8.08
N TYR A 33 -9.55 -31.84 -9.14
CA TYR A 33 -11.00 -31.69 -9.19
C TYR A 33 -11.52 -32.30 -10.49
N ASN A 34 -12.70 -32.91 -10.42
CA ASN A 34 -13.40 -33.43 -11.60
C ASN A 34 -14.02 -32.29 -12.43
N PHE A 35 -14.50 -31.24 -11.75
CA PHE A 35 -15.15 -30.10 -12.37
C PHE A 35 -14.76 -28.80 -11.65
N ALA A 36 -14.64 -27.71 -12.40
CA ALA A 36 -14.47 -26.37 -11.88
C ALA A 36 -15.52 -25.40 -12.43
N TYR A 37 -16.06 -24.56 -11.54
CA TYR A 37 -17.02 -23.50 -11.87
C TYR A 37 -16.50 -22.15 -11.37
N PHE A 38 -16.59 -21.14 -12.24
CA PHE A 38 -16.42 -19.73 -11.86
C PHE A 38 -17.79 -19.08 -11.90
N ALA A 39 -18.26 -18.60 -10.76
CA ALA A 39 -19.62 -18.09 -10.62
C ALA A 39 -19.59 -16.69 -10.03
N ALA A 40 -20.03 -15.68 -10.79
CA ALA A 40 -20.33 -14.39 -10.19
C ALA A 40 -21.67 -14.49 -9.46
N LEU A 41 -21.63 -14.19 -8.17
CA LEU A 41 -22.79 -14.12 -7.31
C LEU A 41 -23.12 -12.65 -7.10
N ASP A 42 -24.38 -12.33 -7.29
CA ASP A 42 -24.94 -11.02 -6.96
C ASP A 42 -26.33 -11.22 -6.35
N ALA A 43 -26.84 -10.22 -5.66
CA ALA A 43 -28.16 -10.29 -5.07
C ALA A 43 -28.81 -8.94 -4.94
N GLU A 44 -30.12 -8.92 -5.13
CA GLU A 44 -30.94 -7.75 -4.85
C GLU A 44 -31.70 -7.96 -3.55
N TRP A 45 -31.74 -6.94 -2.69
CA TRP A 45 -32.38 -7.03 -1.39
C TRP A 45 -33.15 -5.77 -1.02
N VAL A 46 -34.06 -5.92 -0.06
CA VAL A 46 -34.69 -4.79 0.63
C VAL A 46 -34.24 -4.79 2.08
N THR A 47 -33.93 -3.60 2.62
CA THR A 47 -33.59 -3.46 4.04
C THR A 47 -34.87 -3.27 4.85
N ARG A 48 -35.19 -4.22 5.73
CA ARG A 48 -36.33 -4.12 6.67
C ARG A 48 -35.87 -4.46 8.08
N PHE A 49 -36.21 -3.62 9.05
CA PHE A 49 -35.82 -3.79 10.46
C PHE A 49 -34.30 -4.00 10.65
N HIS A 50 -33.49 -3.18 9.97
CA HIS A 50 -32.02 -3.26 9.97
C HIS A 50 -31.44 -4.61 9.48
N LYS A 51 -32.22 -5.38 8.71
CA LYS A 51 -31.77 -6.62 8.07
C LYS A 51 -32.01 -6.57 6.57
N ASN A 52 -31.00 -6.96 5.80
CA ASN A 52 -31.13 -7.19 4.38
C ASN A 52 -31.94 -8.47 4.17
N ARG A 53 -33.04 -8.37 3.42
CA ARG A 53 -33.83 -9.52 2.99
C ARG A 53 -33.68 -9.67 1.49
N PRO A 54 -33.12 -10.79 0.99
CA PRO A 54 -32.93 -10.96 -0.44
C PRO A 54 -34.28 -11.06 -1.14
N ILE A 55 -34.38 -10.42 -2.30
CA ILE A 55 -35.51 -10.49 -3.23
C ILE A 55 -35.18 -11.51 -4.31
N SER A 56 -33.93 -11.48 -4.78
CA SER A 56 -33.42 -12.39 -5.79
C SER A 56 -31.90 -12.58 -5.62
N THR A 57 -31.39 -13.64 -6.23
CA THR A 57 -29.97 -13.95 -6.31
C THR A 57 -29.64 -14.32 -7.74
N GLN A 58 -28.59 -13.71 -8.27
CA GLN A 58 -28.15 -13.90 -9.65
C GLN A 58 -26.84 -14.66 -9.65
N VAL A 59 -26.76 -15.63 -10.57
CA VAL A 59 -25.60 -16.48 -10.70
C VAL A 59 -25.21 -16.56 -12.17
N ALA A 60 -24.20 -15.77 -12.54
CA ALA A 60 -23.52 -15.92 -13.83
C ALA A 60 -22.43 -17.00 -13.66
N VAL A 61 -22.54 -18.12 -14.38
CA VAL A 61 -21.65 -19.27 -14.21
C VAL A 61 -20.94 -19.60 -15.50
N ALA A 62 -19.61 -19.65 -15.46
CA ALA A 62 -18.76 -20.24 -16.49
C ALA A 62 -18.24 -21.61 -16.03
N SER A 63 -18.49 -22.63 -16.84
CA SER A 63 -17.85 -23.94 -16.80
C SER A 63 -16.91 -24.08 -18.01
N ARG A 64 -16.21 -25.22 -18.11
CA ARG A 64 -15.37 -25.53 -19.29
C ARG A 64 -16.17 -25.59 -20.60
N HIS A 65 -17.47 -25.88 -20.54
CA HIS A 65 -18.28 -26.18 -21.72
C HIS A 65 -19.52 -25.30 -21.87
N SER A 66 -19.84 -24.50 -20.87
CA SER A 66 -21.05 -23.68 -20.84
C SER A 66 -20.80 -22.38 -20.13
N ILE A 67 -21.55 -21.35 -20.54
CA ILE A 67 -21.73 -20.15 -19.74
C ILE A 67 -23.21 -19.80 -19.70
N THR A 68 -23.69 -19.45 -18.52
CA THR A 68 -25.09 -19.17 -18.26
C THR A 68 -25.21 -18.01 -17.29
N ASN A 69 -26.36 -17.35 -17.27
CA ASN A 69 -26.70 -16.39 -16.23
C ASN A 69 -28.15 -16.60 -15.82
N THR A 70 -28.37 -16.88 -14.53
CA THR A 70 -29.67 -17.30 -14.02
C THR A 70 -30.05 -16.46 -12.80
N ILE A 71 -31.29 -16.02 -12.76
CA ILE A 71 -31.91 -15.36 -11.60
C ILE A 71 -32.74 -16.35 -10.81
N TYR A 72 -32.57 -16.36 -9.50
CA TYR A 72 -33.37 -17.11 -8.54
C TYR A 72 -34.12 -16.14 -7.64
N TYR A 73 -35.45 -16.19 -7.64
CA TYR A 73 -36.28 -15.39 -6.75
C TYR A 73 -36.32 -16.02 -5.35
N GLU A 74 -36.28 -15.18 -4.31
CA GLU A 74 -36.29 -15.59 -2.90
C GLU A 74 -37.63 -15.26 -2.23
N PRO A 75 -38.68 -16.10 -2.44
CA PRO A 75 -39.99 -15.84 -1.85
C PRO A 75 -39.88 -15.77 -0.32
N ASN A 76 -40.56 -14.79 0.28
CA ASN A 76 -40.53 -14.47 1.71
C ASN A 76 -39.20 -13.93 2.25
N GLY A 77 -38.22 -13.64 1.39
CA GLY A 77 -36.91 -13.13 1.80
C GLY A 77 -36.08 -14.15 2.58
N LYS A 78 -36.25 -15.44 2.28
CA LYS A 78 -35.43 -16.50 2.86
C LYS A 78 -34.04 -16.45 2.21
N ALA A 79 -33.03 -16.17 3.02
CA ALA A 79 -31.64 -16.24 2.59
C ALA A 79 -31.23 -17.69 2.25
N PRO A 80 -30.53 -17.92 1.12
CA PRO A 80 -29.96 -19.21 0.81
C PRO A 80 -28.71 -19.49 1.66
N THR A 81 -28.44 -20.77 1.91
CA THR A 81 -27.19 -21.26 2.50
C THR A 81 -26.11 -21.41 1.44
N LEU A 82 -24.84 -21.47 1.84
CA LEU A 82 -23.73 -21.67 0.90
C LEU A 82 -23.84 -22.99 0.09
N PRO A 83 -24.30 -24.13 0.65
CA PRO A 83 -24.58 -25.33 -0.12
C PRO A 83 -25.72 -25.16 -1.13
N GLU A 84 -26.80 -24.45 -0.79
CA GLU A 84 -27.88 -24.15 -1.73
C GLU A 84 -27.38 -23.28 -2.89
N ILE A 85 -26.51 -22.30 -2.63
CA ILE A 85 -25.84 -21.50 -3.68
C ILE A 85 -24.95 -22.38 -4.58
N ALA A 86 -24.17 -23.29 -4.00
CA ALA A 86 -23.35 -24.22 -4.77
C ALA A 86 -24.18 -25.15 -5.66
N GLU A 87 -25.32 -25.65 -5.16
CA GLU A 87 -26.26 -26.44 -5.96
C GLU A 87 -26.82 -25.61 -7.12
N ARG A 88 -27.24 -24.36 -6.88
CA ARG A 88 -27.72 -23.45 -7.94
C ARG A 88 -26.68 -23.21 -9.02
N ILE A 89 -25.42 -23.01 -8.65
CA ILE A 89 -24.30 -22.85 -9.61
C ILE A 89 -24.18 -24.07 -10.52
N ILE A 90 -24.22 -25.27 -9.95
CA ILE A 90 -24.12 -26.53 -10.71
C ILE A 90 -25.35 -26.69 -11.60
N LEU A 91 -26.55 -26.42 -11.11
CA LEU A 91 -27.78 -26.50 -11.90
C LEU A 91 -27.75 -25.50 -13.07
N ALA A 92 -27.42 -24.23 -12.82
CA ALA A 92 -27.35 -23.18 -13.83
C ALA A 92 -26.42 -23.58 -14.99
N ALA A 93 -25.21 -24.04 -14.68
CA ALA A 93 -24.24 -24.45 -15.70
C ALA A 93 -24.66 -25.68 -16.52
N ASN A 94 -25.63 -26.47 -16.04
CA ASN A 94 -26.03 -27.75 -16.62
C ASN A 94 -27.53 -27.78 -17.02
N GLY A 95 -28.09 -26.64 -17.45
CA GLY A 95 -29.45 -26.58 -17.99
C GLY A 95 -30.54 -26.86 -16.95
N GLY A 96 -30.30 -26.49 -15.69
CA GLY A 96 -31.25 -26.64 -14.58
C GLY A 96 -31.33 -28.04 -14.00
N LYS A 97 -30.42 -28.97 -14.35
CA LYS A 97 -30.42 -30.35 -13.86
C LYS A 97 -29.09 -30.72 -13.23
N PHE A 98 -29.13 -31.54 -12.19
CA PHE A 98 -27.94 -32.07 -11.55
C PHE A 98 -27.41 -33.24 -12.40
N PRO A 99 -26.19 -33.15 -12.99
CA PRO A 99 -25.74 -34.19 -13.91
C PRO A 99 -25.35 -35.47 -13.17
N GLU A 100 -25.62 -36.62 -13.78
CA GLU A 100 -25.19 -37.92 -13.24
C GLU A 100 -23.66 -38.05 -13.17
N SER A 101 -22.92 -37.37 -14.06
CA SER A 101 -21.46 -37.30 -14.04
C SER A 101 -20.87 -36.67 -12.77
N HIS A 102 -21.70 -35.97 -11.98
CA HIS A 102 -21.28 -35.25 -10.78
C HIS A 102 -21.46 -36.07 -9.50
N ARG A 103 -22.06 -37.26 -9.58
CA ARG A 103 -22.14 -38.16 -8.41
C ARG A 103 -20.76 -38.55 -7.93
N ARG A 104 -20.50 -38.40 -6.62
CA ARG A 104 -19.20 -38.66 -5.98
C ARG A 104 -18.03 -37.90 -6.59
N ALA A 105 -18.32 -36.84 -7.36
CA ALA A 105 -17.29 -35.99 -7.93
C ALA A 105 -16.74 -35.04 -6.87
N LYS A 106 -15.49 -34.61 -7.08
CA LYS A 106 -14.88 -33.52 -6.34
C LYS A 106 -14.95 -32.26 -7.19
N ILE A 107 -15.70 -31.26 -6.74
CA ILE A 107 -16.00 -30.03 -7.48
C ILE A 107 -15.32 -28.85 -6.81
N PHE A 108 -14.72 -27.99 -7.63
CA PHE A 108 -14.29 -26.67 -7.20
C PHE A 108 -15.25 -25.58 -7.70
N ILE A 109 -15.59 -24.65 -6.82
CA ILE A 109 -16.38 -23.46 -7.16
C ILE A 109 -15.62 -22.23 -6.69
N ASN A 110 -15.32 -21.31 -7.60
CA ASN A 110 -14.90 -19.97 -7.24
C ASN A 110 -16.09 -19.02 -7.36
N ILE A 111 -16.67 -18.67 -6.21
CA ILE A 111 -17.65 -17.60 -6.10
C ILE A 111 -16.92 -16.27 -6.22
N VAL A 112 -17.38 -15.43 -7.13
CA VAL A 112 -16.81 -14.13 -7.46
C VAL A 112 -17.84 -13.07 -7.10
N ALA A 113 -17.44 -12.11 -6.28
CA ALA A 113 -18.24 -10.94 -5.97
C ALA A 113 -17.55 -9.67 -6.49
N HIS A 114 -18.32 -8.59 -6.67
CA HIS A 114 -17.74 -7.25 -6.80
C HIS A 114 -17.63 -6.54 -5.45
N HIS A 115 -18.42 -6.88 -4.45
CA HIS A 115 -18.29 -6.34 -3.11
C HIS A 115 -18.69 -7.39 -2.07
N SER A 116 -17.81 -8.37 -1.85
CA SER A 116 -18.11 -9.63 -1.11
C SER A 116 -18.83 -9.47 0.23
N THR A 117 -18.68 -8.34 0.92
CA THR A 117 -19.44 -8.03 2.14
C THR A 117 -20.96 -8.03 1.91
N ALA A 118 -21.42 -7.52 0.76
CA ALA A 118 -22.83 -7.48 0.40
C ALA A 118 -23.37 -8.89 0.15
N GLU A 119 -22.71 -9.68 -0.69
CA GLU A 119 -23.17 -11.04 -1.04
C GLU A 119 -23.06 -11.98 0.16
N MET A 120 -22.04 -11.82 1.02
CA MET A 120 -21.96 -12.58 2.27
C MET A 120 -23.09 -12.20 3.24
N SER A 121 -23.61 -10.97 3.17
CA SER A 121 -24.69 -10.52 4.05
C SER A 121 -26.02 -11.23 3.76
N ILE A 122 -26.20 -11.82 2.58
CA ILE A 122 -27.44 -12.49 2.20
C ILE A 122 -27.38 -14.02 2.36
N LEU A 123 -26.29 -14.58 2.92
CA LEU A 123 -26.19 -16.01 3.23
C LEU A 123 -26.78 -16.33 4.61
N ALA A 124 -27.62 -17.35 4.69
CA ALA A 124 -28.28 -17.76 5.94
C ALA A 124 -27.31 -18.37 6.97
N ASP A 125 -26.21 -18.95 6.51
CA ASP A 125 -25.21 -19.65 7.30
C ASP A 125 -23.86 -18.93 7.36
N ARG A 126 -23.83 -17.64 7.02
CA ARG A 126 -22.63 -16.78 7.06
C ARG A 126 -21.94 -16.77 8.42
N ASP A 127 -22.71 -16.96 9.49
CA ASP A 127 -22.27 -16.88 10.89
C ASP A 127 -21.93 -18.28 11.48
N VAL A 128 -21.94 -19.34 10.67
CA VAL A 128 -21.68 -20.71 11.11
C VAL A 128 -20.15 -20.99 11.09
N PRO A 129 -19.59 -21.79 12.03
CA PRO A 129 -18.14 -22.06 12.11
C PRO A 129 -17.48 -22.51 10.80
N TYR A 130 -18.11 -23.42 10.05
CA TYR A 130 -17.50 -23.95 8.83
C TYR A 130 -17.31 -22.89 7.71
N VAL A 131 -18.10 -21.81 7.73
CA VAL A 131 -17.95 -20.64 6.85
C VAL A 131 -16.99 -19.63 7.47
N THR A 132 -17.28 -19.23 8.71
CA THR A 132 -16.51 -18.19 9.40
C THR A 132 -15.04 -18.58 9.50
N GLU A 133 -14.70 -19.77 9.98
CA GLU A 133 -13.30 -20.22 10.18
C GLU A 133 -12.45 -20.20 8.89
N ALA A 134 -13.06 -20.32 7.72
CA ALA A 134 -12.37 -20.29 6.43
C ALA A 134 -12.17 -18.88 5.85
N ILE A 135 -12.98 -17.90 6.28
CA ILE A 135 -12.97 -16.53 5.76
C ILE A 135 -11.84 -15.70 6.38
N SER A 136 -11.23 -14.87 5.54
CA SER A 136 -10.25 -13.86 5.92
C SER A 136 -10.70 -12.50 5.40
N LEU A 137 -10.54 -11.44 6.22
CA LEU A 137 -10.74 -10.08 5.75
C LEU A 137 -9.48 -9.54 5.09
N VAL A 138 -9.59 -9.13 3.83
CA VAL A 138 -8.55 -8.37 3.14
C VAL A 138 -9.15 -7.05 2.68
N ARG A 139 -8.67 -5.92 3.23
CA ARG A 139 -9.23 -4.58 2.94
C ARG A 139 -10.76 -4.52 3.08
N ASN A 140 -11.29 -5.13 4.14
CA ASN A 140 -12.72 -5.29 4.44
C ASN A 140 -13.52 -6.21 3.50
N SER A 141 -12.91 -6.84 2.50
CA SER A 141 -13.55 -7.89 1.70
C SER A 141 -13.41 -9.25 2.39
N PRO A 142 -14.51 -9.93 2.76
CA PRO A 142 -14.49 -11.33 3.22
C PRO A 142 -14.20 -12.28 2.05
N ILE A 143 -13.02 -12.91 2.07
CA ILE A 143 -12.57 -13.83 1.03
C ILE A 143 -11.95 -15.09 1.61
N VAL A 144 -11.75 -16.12 0.79
CA VAL A 144 -11.06 -17.35 1.19
C VAL A 144 -9.61 -17.35 0.70
N LEU A 145 -8.66 -17.21 1.64
CA LEU A 145 -7.22 -17.13 1.37
C LEU A 145 -6.51 -18.48 1.37
N LEU A 146 -6.89 -19.37 2.30
CA LEU A 146 -6.19 -20.62 2.59
C LEU A 146 -6.97 -21.81 2.04
N ALA A 147 -7.49 -22.66 2.93
CA ALA A 147 -8.26 -23.83 2.56
C ALA A 147 -9.66 -23.41 2.07
N PRO A 148 -10.17 -24.02 0.98
CA PRO A 148 -11.54 -23.80 0.54
C PRO A 148 -12.55 -24.28 1.58
N ILE A 149 -13.71 -23.63 1.62
CA ILE A 149 -14.85 -24.10 2.42
C ILE A 149 -15.32 -25.43 1.80
N SER A 150 -15.42 -26.47 2.59
CA SER A 150 -15.69 -27.82 2.11
C SER A 150 -16.98 -28.38 2.71
N PHE A 151 -17.83 -28.95 1.88
CA PHE A 151 -19.07 -29.62 2.29
C PHE A 151 -19.52 -30.63 1.23
N THR A 152 -20.50 -31.46 1.57
CA THR A 152 -21.08 -32.45 0.66
C THR A 152 -22.51 -32.05 0.29
N ILE A 153 -22.84 -32.13 -0.99
CA ILE A 153 -24.20 -31.87 -1.52
C ILE A 153 -24.81 -33.15 -2.10
N LYS A 154 -26.02 -33.04 -2.68
CA LYS A 154 -26.75 -34.16 -3.30
C LYS A 154 -25.86 -35.02 -4.20
N GLY A 155 -25.98 -36.34 -4.06
CA GLY A 155 -25.23 -37.32 -4.85
C GLY A 155 -23.82 -37.61 -4.33
N ASP A 156 -23.57 -37.39 -3.03
CA ASP A 156 -22.28 -37.56 -2.35
C ASP A 156 -21.16 -36.73 -3.00
N CYS A 157 -21.51 -35.57 -3.55
CA CYS A 157 -20.57 -34.70 -4.25
C CYS A 157 -19.80 -33.82 -3.26
N GLU A 158 -18.48 -33.91 -3.25
CA GLU A 158 -17.60 -33.09 -2.41
C GLU A 158 -17.36 -31.74 -3.10
N VAL A 159 -17.81 -30.65 -2.48
CA VAL A 159 -17.71 -29.29 -3.04
C VAL A 159 -16.73 -28.48 -2.23
N HIS A 160 -15.77 -27.87 -2.93
CA HIS A 160 -14.78 -26.96 -2.39
C HIS A 160 -15.05 -25.55 -2.93
N VAL A 161 -15.48 -24.65 -2.06
CA VAL A 161 -15.81 -23.27 -2.39
C VAL A 161 -14.68 -22.33 -2.01
N ARG A 162 -14.33 -21.46 -2.95
CA ARG A 162 -13.50 -20.27 -2.73
C ARG A 162 -14.35 -19.03 -2.99
N ILE A 163 -14.17 -18.00 -2.17
CA ILE A 163 -14.77 -16.67 -2.38
C ILE A 163 -13.66 -15.71 -2.79
N SER A 164 -13.86 -15.03 -3.92
CA SER A 164 -12.99 -14.03 -4.51
C SER A 164 -13.74 -12.71 -4.67
N ASP A 165 -13.03 -11.59 -4.55
CA ASP A 165 -13.61 -10.25 -4.66
C ASP A 165 -12.85 -9.46 -5.73
N THR A 166 -13.57 -8.97 -6.74
CA THR A 166 -12.96 -8.22 -7.84
C THR A 166 -12.42 -6.85 -7.39
N ILE A 167 -12.93 -6.23 -6.32
CA ILE A 167 -12.36 -4.97 -5.76
C ILE A 167 -10.88 -5.15 -5.38
N LEU A 168 -10.47 -6.36 -4.97
CA LEU A 168 -9.09 -6.63 -4.56
C LEU A 168 -8.12 -6.74 -5.74
N ILE A 169 -8.65 -7.02 -6.94
CA ILE A 169 -7.90 -7.15 -8.20
C ILE A 169 -8.21 -6.01 -9.19
N ALA A 170 -9.07 -5.06 -8.82
CA ALA A 170 -9.45 -3.89 -9.62
C ALA A 170 -8.53 -2.68 -9.35
N PRO A 171 -8.34 -1.79 -10.34
CA PRO A 171 -7.64 -0.54 -10.13
C PRO A 171 -8.29 0.33 -9.05
N ALA A 172 -7.51 1.06 -8.25
CA ALA A 172 -8.04 1.85 -7.13
C ALA A 172 -9.01 2.97 -7.55
N THR A 173 -8.87 3.49 -8.76
CA THR A 173 -9.78 4.50 -9.35
C THR A 173 -11.10 3.89 -9.87
N HIS A 174 -11.20 2.56 -9.98
CA HIS A 174 -12.33 1.84 -10.58
C HIS A 174 -12.89 0.81 -9.58
N ARG A 175 -13.23 1.27 -8.37
CA ARG A 175 -13.77 0.41 -7.31
C ARG A 175 -15.28 0.18 -7.38
N SER A 176 -16.02 1.01 -8.09
CA SER A 176 -17.44 0.76 -8.35
C SER A 176 -17.59 -0.10 -9.60
N LEU A 177 -18.63 -0.94 -9.64
CA LEU A 177 -18.88 -1.81 -10.77
C LEU A 177 -19.12 -0.99 -12.04
N LYS A 178 -19.82 0.14 -11.90
CA LYS A 178 -20.06 1.12 -12.96
C LYS A 178 -18.73 1.57 -13.59
N ASN A 179 -17.82 2.13 -12.79
CA ASN A 179 -16.55 2.62 -13.32
C ASN A 179 -15.71 1.47 -13.89
N LEU A 180 -15.68 0.33 -13.21
CA LEU A 180 -14.91 -0.83 -13.65
C LEU A 180 -15.44 -1.42 -14.96
N SER A 181 -16.75 -1.41 -15.18
CA SER A 181 -17.38 -1.92 -16.42
C SER A 181 -16.92 -1.18 -17.68
N THR A 182 -16.46 0.07 -17.56
CA THR A 182 -15.90 0.85 -18.68
C THR A 182 -14.68 0.16 -19.31
N LEU A 183 -13.99 -0.70 -18.56
CA LEU A 183 -12.89 -1.52 -19.06
C LEU A 183 -13.29 -2.58 -20.08
N LEU A 184 -14.58 -2.90 -20.20
CA LEU A 184 -15.10 -3.83 -21.21
C LEU A 184 -15.30 -3.15 -22.58
N GLY A 185 -15.16 -1.83 -22.66
CA GLY A 185 -15.09 -1.03 -23.89
C GLY A 185 -16.43 -0.80 -24.62
N LYS A 186 -17.24 -1.83 -24.83
CA LYS A 186 -18.48 -1.72 -25.63
C LYS A 186 -19.67 -1.28 -24.76
N LYS A 187 -20.55 -0.42 -25.28
CA LYS A 187 -21.73 0.12 -24.54
C LYS A 187 -22.65 -0.98 -24.02
N ASP A 188 -22.87 -2.04 -24.80
CA ASP A 188 -23.67 -3.22 -24.43
C ASP A 188 -23.01 -4.10 -23.36
N ALA A 189 -21.72 -3.90 -23.08
CA ALA A 189 -20.98 -4.58 -22.04
C ALA A 189 -20.95 -3.82 -20.70
N LEU A 190 -21.46 -2.59 -20.67
CA LEU A 190 -21.44 -1.76 -19.46
C LEU A 190 -22.53 -2.18 -18.48
N LYS A 191 -22.34 -1.80 -17.21
CA LYS A 191 -23.39 -1.87 -16.19
C LYS A 191 -24.57 -0.97 -16.59
N GLU A 192 -25.79 -1.46 -16.40
CA GLU A 192 -27.01 -0.67 -16.60
C GLU A 192 -27.20 0.36 -15.47
N GLU A 193 -27.75 1.53 -15.82
CA GLU A 193 -28.07 2.58 -14.86
C GLU A 193 -29.58 2.66 -14.62
N ILE A 194 -29.96 2.71 -13.35
CA ILE A 194 -31.35 2.88 -12.89
C ILE A 194 -31.40 4.03 -11.88
N SER A 195 -32.59 4.52 -11.59
CA SER A 195 -32.77 5.64 -10.66
C SER A 195 -32.29 5.28 -9.24
N GLN A 196 -31.77 6.26 -8.50
CA GLN A 196 -31.39 6.06 -7.10
C GLN A 196 -32.59 5.56 -6.25
N HIS A 197 -33.80 6.01 -6.59
CA HIS A 197 -35.03 5.53 -5.97
C HIS A 197 -35.21 4.02 -6.14
N HIS A 198 -34.97 3.48 -7.34
CA HIS A 198 -35.06 2.03 -7.58
C HIS A 198 -33.94 1.25 -6.89
N ILE A 199 -32.71 1.78 -6.86
CA ILE A 199 -31.58 1.15 -6.14
C ILE A 199 -31.90 0.97 -4.65
N GLU A 200 -32.50 1.98 -4.03
CA GLU A 200 -32.87 1.94 -2.62
C GLU A 200 -34.13 1.11 -2.33
N ASN A 201 -34.95 0.85 -3.35
CA ASN A 201 -36.26 0.21 -3.24
C ASN A 201 -36.44 -0.89 -4.29
N MET A 202 -35.57 -1.91 -4.28
CA MET A 202 -35.59 -3.01 -5.24
C MET A 202 -36.91 -3.81 -5.26
N ASP A 203 -37.65 -3.83 -4.14
CA ASP A 203 -38.97 -4.46 -4.08
C ASP A 203 -40.04 -3.65 -4.84
N ILE A 204 -39.91 -2.32 -4.84
CA ILE A 204 -40.73 -1.44 -5.67
C ILE A 204 -40.35 -1.63 -7.15
N TYR A 205 -39.05 -1.65 -7.46
CA TYR A 205 -38.59 -1.79 -8.84
C TYR A 205 -39.06 -3.09 -9.48
N LEU A 206 -38.92 -4.23 -8.78
CA LEU A 206 -39.42 -5.53 -9.24
C LEU A 206 -40.94 -5.52 -9.47
N ARG A 207 -41.71 -4.77 -8.68
CA ARG A 207 -43.18 -4.70 -8.83
C ARG A 207 -43.59 -3.82 -10.01
N GLU A 208 -42.91 -2.70 -10.22
CA GLU A 208 -43.27 -1.67 -11.20
C GLU A 208 -42.73 -1.98 -12.60
N ASP A 209 -41.50 -2.49 -12.69
CA ASP A 209 -40.87 -2.93 -13.95
C ASP A 209 -40.07 -4.24 -13.74
N PRO A 210 -40.75 -5.39 -13.68
CA PRO A 210 -40.10 -6.69 -13.47
C PRO A 210 -39.04 -6.99 -14.54
N GLN A 211 -39.26 -6.59 -15.79
CA GLN A 211 -38.33 -6.86 -16.88
C GLN A 211 -37.07 -6.00 -16.77
N GLY A 212 -37.21 -4.73 -16.40
CA GLY A 212 -36.06 -3.86 -16.10
C GLY A 212 -35.25 -4.37 -14.92
N PHE A 213 -35.93 -4.80 -13.85
CA PHE A 213 -35.28 -5.42 -12.71
C PHE A 213 -34.45 -6.66 -13.10
N GLU A 214 -35.04 -7.59 -13.86
CA GLU A 214 -34.34 -8.78 -14.32
C GLU A 214 -33.13 -8.44 -15.19
N ARG A 215 -33.27 -7.50 -16.14
CA ARG A 215 -32.16 -7.05 -16.99
C ARG A 215 -31.03 -6.46 -16.14
N TYR A 216 -31.35 -5.54 -15.23
CA TYR A 216 -30.38 -4.91 -14.34
C TYR A 216 -29.60 -5.94 -13.52
N ALA A 217 -30.31 -6.81 -12.80
CA ALA A 217 -29.67 -7.74 -11.86
C ALA A 217 -28.86 -8.83 -12.60
N LEU A 218 -29.36 -9.34 -13.73
CA LEU A 218 -28.58 -10.25 -14.57
C LEU A 218 -27.35 -9.53 -15.15
N LYS A 219 -27.46 -8.25 -15.52
CA LYS A 219 -26.32 -7.52 -16.07
C LYS A 219 -25.18 -7.39 -15.07
N ASP A 220 -25.46 -7.09 -13.81
CA ASP A 220 -24.44 -6.91 -12.78
C ASP A 220 -23.61 -8.19 -12.54
N SER A 221 -24.27 -9.34 -12.44
CA SER A 221 -23.59 -10.64 -12.34
C SER A 221 -22.80 -11.01 -13.61
N GLU A 222 -23.33 -10.73 -14.81
CA GLU A 222 -22.61 -10.92 -16.08
C GLU A 222 -21.32 -10.09 -16.12
N VAL A 223 -21.46 -8.78 -15.87
CA VAL A 223 -20.35 -7.81 -15.89
C VAL A 223 -19.29 -8.19 -14.86
N THR A 224 -19.70 -8.58 -13.65
CA THR A 224 -18.79 -9.05 -12.60
C THR A 224 -17.96 -10.25 -13.04
N LEU A 225 -18.57 -11.26 -13.68
CA LEU A 225 -17.84 -12.44 -14.16
C LEU A 225 -16.86 -12.09 -15.28
N ARG A 226 -17.29 -11.26 -16.25
CA ARG A 226 -16.44 -10.79 -17.36
C ARG A 226 -15.22 -10.04 -16.83
N LEU A 227 -15.44 -9.09 -15.92
CA LEU A 227 -14.38 -8.31 -15.30
C LEU A 227 -13.42 -9.19 -14.51
N PHE A 228 -13.91 -10.20 -13.79
CA PHE A 228 -13.04 -11.13 -13.08
C PHE A 228 -12.04 -11.83 -14.00
N PHE A 229 -12.50 -12.42 -15.10
CA PHE A 229 -11.61 -13.08 -16.05
C PHE A 229 -10.65 -12.11 -16.74
N LEU A 230 -11.15 -10.94 -17.17
CA LEU A 230 -10.33 -9.91 -17.79
C LEU A 230 -9.20 -9.43 -16.86
N LEU A 231 -9.52 -9.12 -15.61
CA LEU A 231 -8.55 -8.66 -14.62
C LEU A 231 -7.57 -9.78 -14.24
N GLN A 232 -8.03 -11.02 -14.06
CA GLN A 232 -7.16 -12.15 -13.78
C GLN A 232 -6.19 -12.43 -14.93
N ASP A 233 -6.66 -12.39 -16.18
CA ASP A 233 -5.79 -12.57 -17.34
C ASP A 233 -4.77 -11.43 -17.40
N ALA A 234 -5.21 -10.18 -17.33
CA ALA A 234 -4.31 -9.03 -17.36
C ALA A 234 -3.22 -9.12 -16.26
N LEU A 235 -3.58 -9.49 -15.04
CA LEU A 235 -2.61 -9.71 -13.95
C LEU A 235 -1.63 -10.87 -14.25
N ASN A 236 -2.08 -11.94 -14.88
CA ASN A 236 -1.22 -13.04 -15.32
C ASN A 236 -0.32 -12.63 -16.50
N GLN A 237 -0.81 -11.84 -17.45
CA GLN A 237 0.01 -11.31 -18.55
C GLN A 237 1.11 -10.40 -18.00
N LEU A 238 0.76 -9.48 -17.08
CA LEU A 238 1.72 -8.59 -16.43
C LEU A 238 2.73 -9.36 -15.56
N SER A 239 2.31 -10.42 -14.87
CA SER A 239 3.18 -11.14 -13.93
C SER A 239 4.02 -12.24 -14.56
N THR A 240 3.43 -13.03 -15.47
CA THR A 240 4.00 -14.29 -15.95
C THR A 240 3.99 -14.40 -17.47
N GLY A 241 3.33 -13.47 -18.18
CA GLY A 241 3.15 -13.49 -19.64
C GLY A 241 2.19 -14.57 -20.14
N ARG A 242 1.48 -15.26 -19.23
CA ARG A 242 0.49 -16.30 -19.50
C ARG A 242 -0.27 -16.64 -18.22
N ILE A 243 -1.46 -17.22 -18.37
CA ILE A 243 -2.28 -17.71 -17.25
C ILE A 243 -1.57 -18.89 -16.55
N GLU A 244 -1.10 -18.66 -15.32
CA GLU A 244 -0.47 -19.68 -14.46
C GLU A 244 -1.21 -19.86 -13.13
N ARG A 245 -2.02 -18.87 -12.69
CA ARG A 245 -2.67 -18.89 -11.37
C ARG A 245 -3.84 -17.91 -11.23
N LEU A 246 -4.63 -18.09 -10.17
CA LEU A 246 -5.58 -17.09 -9.68
C LEU A 246 -4.92 -16.19 -8.63
N TYR A 247 -4.90 -14.88 -8.89
CA TYR A 247 -4.43 -13.88 -7.93
C TYR A 247 -5.55 -13.45 -7.00
N VAL A 248 -5.21 -13.19 -5.74
CA VAL A 248 -6.16 -12.67 -4.75
C VAL A 248 -6.21 -11.16 -4.76
N THR A 249 -5.05 -10.53 -4.92
CA THR A 249 -4.91 -9.07 -4.91
C THR A 249 -3.93 -8.63 -5.99
N ILE A 250 -4.07 -7.39 -6.48
CA ILE A 250 -3.05 -6.75 -7.35
C ILE A 250 -1.65 -6.86 -6.73
N GLY A 251 -1.54 -6.57 -5.42
CA GLY A 251 -0.26 -6.66 -4.71
C GLY A 251 0.35 -8.07 -4.68
N SER A 252 -0.48 -9.12 -4.66
CA SER A 252 0.02 -10.51 -4.76
C SER A 252 0.57 -10.83 -6.15
N ALA A 253 -0.03 -10.27 -7.20
CA ALA A 253 0.48 -10.38 -8.57
C ALA A 253 1.80 -9.62 -8.73
N ALA A 254 1.88 -8.41 -8.20
CA ALA A 254 3.10 -7.59 -8.22
C ALA A 254 4.29 -8.28 -7.54
N VAL A 255 4.08 -8.85 -6.36
CA VAL A 255 5.11 -9.61 -5.65
C VAL A 255 5.55 -10.84 -6.44
N HIS A 256 4.61 -11.56 -7.06
CA HIS A 256 4.94 -12.74 -7.85
C HIS A 256 5.79 -12.39 -9.07
N ALA A 257 5.41 -11.34 -9.81
CA ALA A 257 6.14 -10.84 -10.95
C ALA A 257 7.56 -10.40 -10.59
N PHE A 258 7.69 -9.62 -9.51
CA PHE A 258 8.97 -9.15 -9.02
C PHE A 258 9.89 -10.32 -8.65
N LEU A 259 9.41 -11.30 -7.89
CA LEU A 259 10.19 -12.46 -7.47
C LEU A 259 10.56 -13.40 -8.63
N LYS A 260 9.71 -13.52 -9.65
CA LYS A 260 9.99 -14.33 -10.85
C LYS A 260 11.20 -13.77 -11.62
N LYS A 261 11.30 -12.44 -11.73
CA LYS A 261 12.46 -11.76 -12.34
C LYS A 261 13.65 -11.63 -11.40
N ASN A 262 13.43 -11.50 -10.10
CA ASN A 262 14.45 -11.24 -9.09
C ASN A 262 14.58 -12.39 -8.09
N SER A 263 14.91 -13.58 -8.58
CA SER A 263 15.05 -14.80 -7.76
C SER A 263 16.10 -14.67 -6.64
N TRP A 264 17.09 -13.78 -6.82
CA TRP A 264 18.12 -13.46 -5.83
C TRP A 264 17.57 -12.88 -4.51
N VAL A 265 16.41 -12.21 -4.56
CA VAL A 265 15.79 -11.56 -3.39
C VAL A 265 15.51 -12.56 -2.27
N LYS A 266 15.08 -13.78 -2.60
CA LYS A 266 14.83 -14.82 -1.60
C LYS A 266 16.09 -15.17 -0.80
N LYS A 267 17.24 -15.28 -1.47
CA LYS A 267 18.54 -15.54 -0.82
C LYS A 267 19.00 -14.32 -0.02
N HIS A 268 18.81 -13.12 -0.56
CA HIS A 268 19.11 -11.86 0.11
C HIS A 268 18.37 -11.73 1.43
N LEU A 269 17.03 -11.86 1.42
CA LEU A 269 16.20 -11.74 2.62
C LEU A 269 16.51 -12.82 3.65
N LYS A 270 16.78 -14.06 3.22
CA LYS A 270 17.22 -15.13 4.15
C LYS A 270 18.53 -14.77 4.86
N LYS A 271 19.47 -14.14 4.14
CA LYS A 271 20.73 -13.67 4.74
C LYS A 271 20.51 -12.47 5.67
N LEU A 272 19.65 -11.52 5.27
CA LEU A 272 19.30 -10.34 6.07
C LEU A 272 18.64 -10.71 7.41
N GLN A 273 17.90 -11.82 7.45
CA GLN A 273 17.24 -12.35 8.63
C GLN A 273 18.16 -13.20 9.54
N SER A 274 19.45 -13.33 9.22
CA SER A 274 20.39 -14.06 10.06
C SER A 274 20.73 -13.29 11.35
N ASN A 275 21.28 -13.99 12.34
CA ASN A 275 21.72 -13.38 13.60
C ASN A 275 22.80 -12.30 13.40
N GLU A 276 23.59 -12.38 12.31
CA GLU A 276 24.66 -11.45 11.96
C GLU A 276 24.16 -10.00 11.83
N PHE A 277 22.97 -9.79 11.28
CA PHE A 277 22.43 -8.45 11.01
C PHE A 277 21.38 -8.02 12.03
N THR A 278 21.18 -8.75 13.13
CA THR A 278 20.08 -8.50 14.08
C THR A 278 20.11 -7.08 14.64
N ASP A 279 21.27 -6.62 15.11
CA ASP A 279 21.39 -5.27 15.66
C ASP A 279 21.23 -4.20 14.59
N ALA A 280 21.89 -4.36 13.43
CA ALA A 280 21.76 -3.42 12.33
C ALA A 280 20.28 -3.27 11.89
N ILE A 281 19.57 -4.38 11.72
CA ILE A 281 18.16 -4.40 11.34
C ILE A 281 17.26 -3.85 12.45
N ARG A 282 17.64 -4.00 13.72
CA ARG A 282 16.94 -3.35 14.83
C ARG A 282 17.01 -1.83 14.72
N LEU A 283 18.14 -1.25 14.32
CA LEU A 283 18.22 0.19 14.06
C LEU A 283 17.40 0.58 12.82
N VAL A 284 17.55 -0.15 11.71
CA VAL A 284 16.81 0.11 10.46
C VAL A 284 15.30 0.12 10.70
N LYS A 285 14.76 -0.86 11.41
CA LYS A 285 13.32 -0.92 11.75
C LYS A 285 12.86 0.28 12.57
N ARG A 286 13.73 0.82 13.44
CA ARG A 286 13.43 2.04 14.21
C ARG A 286 13.44 3.30 13.34
N ALA A 287 14.05 3.28 12.16
CA ALA A 287 13.99 4.36 11.18
C ALA A 287 12.77 4.26 10.25
N TYR A 288 12.04 3.13 10.28
CA TYR A 288 10.89 2.91 9.44
C TYR A 288 9.61 3.50 10.05
N PHE A 289 9.15 4.58 9.44
CA PHE A 289 7.87 5.23 9.72
C PHE A 289 7.12 5.52 8.41
N GLY A 290 5.87 6.01 8.50
CA GLY A 290 5.09 6.42 7.34
C GLY A 290 5.61 7.71 6.67
N GLY A 291 4.77 8.30 5.81
CA GLY A 291 5.02 9.62 5.23
C GLY A 291 4.91 10.75 6.27
N ARG A 292 5.42 11.93 5.91
CA ARG A 292 5.25 13.18 6.69
C ARG A 292 3.82 13.69 6.45
N ASN A 293 3.05 13.87 7.51
CA ASN A 293 1.66 14.32 7.43
C ASN A 293 1.42 15.38 8.51
N GLU A 294 1.33 16.65 8.12
CA GLU A 294 1.19 17.78 9.04
C GLU A 294 0.21 18.82 8.49
N GLY A 295 -0.71 19.29 9.35
CA GLY A 295 -1.54 20.47 9.09
C GLY A 295 -0.96 21.66 9.85
N LEU A 296 -0.49 22.66 9.12
CA LEU A 296 0.16 23.87 9.64
C LEU A 296 -0.83 25.03 9.79
N LEU A 297 -1.87 25.06 8.96
CA LEU A 297 -2.97 26.01 9.03
C LEU A 297 -4.28 25.29 9.34
N VAL A 298 -5.10 25.86 10.23
CA VAL A 298 -6.41 25.34 10.62
C VAL A 298 -7.43 26.47 10.60
N GLY A 299 -8.49 26.33 9.82
CA GLY A 299 -9.58 27.31 9.75
C GLY A 299 -10.03 27.62 8.33
N GLN A 300 -10.94 28.58 8.20
CA GLN A 300 -11.37 29.12 6.91
C GLN A 300 -10.43 30.24 6.50
N THR A 301 -9.73 30.07 5.38
CA THR A 301 -8.71 31.01 4.88
C THR A 301 -9.29 32.38 4.51
N SER A 302 -10.59 32.45 4.19
CA SER A 302 -11.33 33.70 3.96
C SER A 302 -11.45 34.60 5.20
N ASN A 303 -11.27 34.04 6.40
CA ASN A 303 -11.52 34.76 7.65
C ASN A 303 -10.25 35.43 8.21
N PHE A 304 -9.10 35.25 7.56
CA PHE A 304 -7.82 35.80 8.01
C PHE A 304 -7.21 36.68 6.92
N PRO A 305 -6.90 37.96 7.22
CA PRO A 305 -6.30 38.88 6.25
C PRO A 305 -5.03 38.34 5.59
N SER A 306 -4.19 37.61 6.34
CA SER A 306 -2.94 37.02 5.85
C SER A 306 -3.13 35.96 4.76
N THR A 307 -4.32 35.35 4.67
CA THR A 307 -4.65 34.28 3.70
C THR A 307 -5.73 34.67 2.69
N THR A 308 -6.20 35.92 2.72
CA THR A 308 -7.30 36.39 1.86
C THR A 308 -6.86 36.59 0.40
N ASN A 309 -5.61 37.02 0.20
CA ASN A 309 -5.03 37.26 -1.14
C ASN A 309 -4.10 36.10 -1.56
N LYS A 310 -4.60 34.87 -1.44
CA LYS A 310 -3.86 33.65 -1.77
C LYS A 310 -4.65 32.75 -2.72
N THR A 311 -3.97 32.25 -3.75
CA THR A 311 -4.45 31.14 -4.57
C THR A 311 -3.98 29.83 -3.96
N TRP A 312 -4.93 29.00 -3.53
CA TRP A 312 -4.65 27.69 -2.95
C TRP A 312 -4.44 26.65 -4.04
N VAL A 313 -3.29 25.97 -4.02
CA VAL A 313 -2.90 24.97 -5.00
C VAL A 313 -2.55 23.67 -4.28
N ASP A 314 -3.10 22.57 -4.77
CA ASP A 314 -2.74 21.22 -4.37
C ASP A 314 -1.65 20.69 -5.31
N ILE A 315 -0.51 20.29 -4.76
CA ILE A 315 0.67 19.85 -5.50
C ILE A 315 1.02 18.44 -5.06
N ASP A 316 0.87 17.47 -5.95
CA ASP A 316 1.25 16.06 -5.72
C ASP A 316 2.47 15.64 -6.55
N GLU A 317 3.41 14.94 -5.92
CA GLU A 317 4.51 14.29 -6.63
C GLU A 317 4.03 13.11 -7.49
N LYS A 318 4.46 13.06 -8.76
CA LYS A 318 4.09 11.97 -9.66
C LYS A 318 4.88 10.70 -9.33
N GLY A 319 4.22 9.74 -8.69
CA GLY A 319 4.78 8.40 -8.45
C GLY A 319 5.94 8.39 -7.45
N ALA A 320 5.88 9.26 -6.43
CA ALA A 320 6.94 9.51 -5.46
C ALA A 320 7.67 8.25 -4.98
N TYR A 321 6.93 7.30 -4.38
CA TYR A 321 7.55 6.08 -3.86
C TYR A 321 8.17 5.19 -4.93
N ALA A 322 7.57 5.07 -6.12
CA ALA A 322 8.16 4.28 -7.19
C ALA A 322 9.49 4.90 -7.66
N THR A 323 9.54 6.23 -7.78
CA THR A 323 10.76 6.97 -8.10
C THR A 323 11.83 6.75 -7.05
N LEU A 324 11.51 6.90 -5.76
CA LEU A 324 12.44 6.69 -4.65
C LEU A 324 12.94 5.24 -4.57
N MET A 325 12.06 4.26 -4.77
CA MET A 325 12.43 2.85 -4.81
C MET A 325 13.39 2.52 -5.96
N SER A 326 13.26 3.20 -7.10
CA SER A 326 14.20 3.05 -8.23
C SER A 326 15.62 3.50 -7.88
N MET A 327 15.78 4.34 -6.86
CA MET A 327 17.07 4.83 -6.37
C MET A 327 17.68 3.99 -5.24
N ILE A 328 17.02 2.90 -4.81
CA ILE A 328 17.54 2.05 -3.73
C ILE A 328 18.56 1.06 -4.28
N PRO A 329 19.80 1.02 -3.74
CA PRO A 329 20.79 0.04 -4.12
C PRO A 329 20.53 -1.33 -3.47
N VAL A 330 21.05 -2.40 -4.07
CA VAL A 330 21.17 -3.69 -3.39
C VAL A 330 22.32 -3.57 -2.38
N VAL A 331 22.04 -3.85 -1.10
CA VAL A 331 23.10 -3.89 -0.08
C VAL A 331 23.94 -5.16 -0.21
N ASP A 332 25.25 -5.02 -0.11
CA ASP A 332 26.19 -6.14 -0.10
C ASP A 332 26.30 -6.74 1.30
N LEU A 333 25.45 -7.73 1.57
CA LEU A 333 25.50 -8.45 2.83
C LEU A 333 26.78 -9.31 3.01
N GLY A 334 27.62 -9.46 1.98
CA GLY A 334 28.96 -10.06 2.11
C GLY A 334 30.02 -9.09 2.63
N GLY A 335 29.78 -7.79 2.50
CA GLY A 335 30.68 -6.73 2.95
C GLY A 335 30.50 -6.38 4.43
N LYS A 336 31.49 -5.67 4.98
CA LYS A 336 31.45 -5.20 6.37
C LYS A 336 30.50 -4.01 6.49
N VAL A 337 29.45 -4.16 7.30
CA VAL A 337 28.59 -3.04 7.72
C VAL A 337 29.41 -2.10 8.60
N THR A 338 29.49 -0.83 8.21
CA THR A 338 30.12 0.19 9.05
C THR A 338 29.16 0.50 10.17
N THR A 339 29.59 0.37 11.43
CA THR A 339 28.77 0.76 12.59
C THR A 339 29.63 1.48 13.61
N LEU A 340 29.12 2.61 14.10
CA LEU A 340 29.76 3.44 15.12
C LEU A 340 28.76 3.74 16.23
N PHE A 341 29.21 3.65 17.48
CA PHE A 341 28.41 3.96 18.66
C PHE A 341 29.02 5.16 19.36
N GLN A 342 28.19 5.88 20.12
CA GLN A 342 28.70 6.76 21.15
C GLN A 342 29.58 5.98 22.13
N THR A 343 30.64 6.62 22.60
CA THR A 343 31.52 6.10 23.65
C THR A 343 31.27 6.87 24.94
N TYR A 344 31.98 6.49 26.00
CA TYR A 344 31.86 7.11 27.31
C TYR A 344 33.24 7.41 27.86
N GLU A 345 33.43 8.63 28.38
CA GLU A 345 34.67 9.11 28.93
C GLU A 345 34.43 10.16 30.03
N LEU A 346 35.14 10.05 31.14
CA LEU A 346 35.20 11.07 32.20
C LEU A 346 36.61 11.64 32.26
N SER A 347 36.96 12.43 31.24
CA SER A 347 38.21 13.19 31.17
C SER A 347 38.28 14.22 32.31
N GLU A 348 39.48 14.74 32.57
CA GLU A 348 39.71 15.72 33.64
C GLU A 348 38.79 16.95 33.48
N ASP A 349 38.68 17.49 32.26
CA ASP A 349 37.81 18.63 31.95
C ASP A 349 36.32 18.34 32.21
N ARG A 350 35.86 17.13 31.87
CA ARG A 350 34.46 16.71 32.10
C ARG A 350 34.19 16.53 33.60
N VAL A 351 35.17 16.05 34.36
CA VAL A 351 35.09 15.97 35.82
C VAL A 351 35.01 17.37 36.43
N GLN A 352 35.85 18.31 35.97
CA GLN A 352 35.78 19.70 36.44
C GLN A 352 34.45 20.36 36.13
N ALA A 353 33.89 20.14 34.93
CA ALA A 353 32.57 20.64 34.57
C ALA A 353 31.45 20.07 35.46
N LEU A 354 31.53 18.79 35.84
CA LEU A 354 30.57 18.16 36.76
C LEU A 354 30.67 18.75 38.17
N LEU A 355 31.89 19.00 38.66
CA LEU A 355 32.11 19.65 39.96
C LEU A 355 31.54 21.07 39.97
N ALA A 356 31.75 21.84 38.89
CA ALA A 356 31.16 23.16 38.71
C ALA A 356 29.61 23.13 38.68
N ASP A 357 29.00 22.05 38.18
CA ASP A 357 27.55 21.80 38.20
C ASP A 357 27.06 21.14 39.50
N ASN A 358 27.81 21.28 40.60
CA ASN A 358 27.46 20.78 41.94
C ASN A 358 27.15 19.27 41.96
N VAL A 359 27.87 18.48 41.18
CA VAL A 359 27.79 17.01 41.24
C VAL A 359 28.78 16.50 42.31
N PRO A 360 28.33 15.71 43.31
CA PRO A 360 29.19 15.23 44.38
C PRO A 360 30.39 14.41 43.88
N LEU A 361 31.57 14.67 44.44
CA LEU A 361 32.83 14.05 44.02
C LEU A 361 32.83 12.53 44.23
N ASP A 362 32.18 12.03 45.29
CA ASP A 362 32.01 10.58 45.53
C ASP A 362 31.20 9.90 44.42
N ALA A 363 30.15 10.56 43.92
CA ALA A 363 29.35 10.06 42.81
C ALA A 363 30.15 10.05 41.50
N ILE A 364 30.97 11.09 41.26
CA ILE A 364 31.85 11.17 40.09
C ILE A 364 32.90 10.06 40.14
N ASN A 365 33.58 9.87 41.28
CA ASN A 365 34.61 8.83 41.45
C ASN A 365 34.03 7.43 41.25
N ARG A 366 32.86 7.16 41.84
CA ARG A 366 32.15 5.88 41.64
C ARG A 366 31.79 5.64 40.17
N ALA A 367 31.38 6.68 39.46
CA ALA A 367 31.09 6.59 38.02
C ALA A 367 32.37 6.37 37.20
N LYS A 368 33.47 7.06 37.52
CA LYS A 368 34.78 6.92 36.85
C LYS A 368 35.35 5.52 37.05
N GLU A 369 35.30 4.99 38.27
CA GLU A 369 35.73 3.62 38.57
C GLU A 369 34.88 2.58 37.84
N ALA A 370 33.56 2.77 37.79
CA ALA A 370 32.67 1.88 37.06
C ALA A 370 32.91 1.93 35.54
N LEU A 371 33.11 3.13 34.98
CA LEU A 371 33.39 3.32 33.56
C LEU A 371 34.72 2.67 33.14
N ASN A 372 35.75 2.70 34.00
CA ASN A 372 37.01 2.01 33.76
C ASN A 372 36.86 0.49 33.62
N LYS A 373 35.77 -0.09 34.15
CA LYS A 373 35.43 -1.51 33.96
C LYS A 373 34.69 -1.72 32.65
N SER A 374 33.56 -1.03 32.46
CA SER A 374 32.83 -1.03 31.19
C SER A 374 31.75 0.08 31.15
N PRO A 375 31.25 0.44 29.95
CA PRO A 375 30.05 1.29 29.83
C PRO A 375 28.81 0.71 30.52
N LYS A 376 28.70 -0.63 30.60
CA LYS A 376 27.59 -1.31 31.27
C LYS A 376 27.67 -1.12 32.79
N ASP A 377 28.87 -1.17 33.35
CA ASP A 377 29.12 -0.92 34.76
C ASP A 377 28.85 0.54 35.13
N LEU A 378 29.21 1.49 34.25
CA LEU A 378 28.80 2.89 34.39
C LEU A 378 27.28 2.99 34.53
N GLU A 379 26.51 2.41 33.60
CA GLU A 379 25.05 2.42 33.68
C GLU A 379 24.50 1.76 34.95
N TRP A 380 25.13 0.69 35.43
CA TRP A 380 24.77 0.06 36.70
C TRP A 380 25.03 0.98 37.90
N ALA A 381 26.19 1.63 37.95
CA ALA A 381 26.52 2.59 39.00
C ALA A 381 25.55 3.77 39.02
N LEU A 382 25.18 4.29 37.85
CA LEU A 382 24.23 5.41 37.71
C LEU A 382 22.82 5.06 38.19
N ARG A 383 22.36 3.80 38.06
CA ARG A 383 21.05 3.37 38.57
C ARG A 383 20.94 3.46 40.09
N GLY A 384 22.05 3.33 40.80
CA GLY A 384 22.11 3.46 42.26
C GLY A 384 22.21 4.90 42.78
N MET A 385 22.21 5.91 41.89
CA MET A 385 22.37 7.33 42.25
C MET A 385 21.05 8.09 42.15
N LYS A 386 20.97 9.27 42.79
CA LYS A 386 19.84 10.20 42.60
C LYS A 386 19.71 10.56 41.12
N ARG A 387 18.48 10.53 40.59
CA ARG A 387 18.17 10.69 39.16
C ARG A 387 18.83 11.93 38.51
N GLY A 388 18.83 13.07 39.19
CA GLY A 388 19.46 14.30 38.69
C GLY A 388 20.99 14.22 38.59
N ILE A 389 21.64 13.64 39.61
CA ILE A 389 23.10 13.40 39.62
C ILE A 389 23.46 12.40 38.51
N ALA A 390 22.75 11.27 38.46
CA ALA A 390 22.94 10.24 37.44
C ALA A 390 22.77 10.80 36.02
N GLY A 391 21.78 11.67 35.81
CA GLY A 391 21.52 12.33 34.54
C GLY A 391 22.68 13.23 34.09
N ARG A 392 23.20 14.06 35.00
CA ARG A 392 24.35 14.94 34.73
C ARG A 392 25.62 14.16 34.41
N ILE A 393 25.96 13.16 35.23
CA ILE A 393 27.12 12.30 34.98
C ILE A 393 26.97 11.57 33.65
N ARG A 394 25.80 10.98 33.35
CA ARG A 394 25.57 10.31 32.06
C ARG A 394 25.76 11.26 30.88
N LYS A 395 25.22 12.48 30.97
CA LYS A 395 25.35 13.49 29.92
C LYS A 395 26.80 13.91 29.72
N ALA A 396 27.53 14.18 30.80
CA ALA A 396 28.93 14.58 30.76
C ALA A 396 29.84 13.43 30.30
N ALA A 397 29.55 12.19 30.66
CA ALA A 397 30.34 11.03 30.25
C ALA A 397 30.17 10.70 28.76
N CYS A 398 29.04 11.07 28.15
CA CYS A 398 28.73 10.71 26.77
C CYS A 398 29.66 11.41 25.78
N VAL A 399 30.25 10.64 24.87
CA VAL A 399 31.07 11.12 23.76
C VAL A 399 30.46 10.63 22.45
N TYR A 400 29.94 11.55 21.65
CA TYR A 400 29.30 11.22 20.37
C TYR A 400 30.34 10.94 19.29
N ASN A 401 30.12 9.88 18.51
CA ASN A 401 30.98 9.54 17.38
C ASN A 401 30.31 9.94 16.06
N ASN A 402 30.55 11.18 15.65
CA ASN A 402 29.97 11.77 14.44
C ASN A 402 30.75 11.44 13.16
N ASN A 403 31.80 10.63 13.20
CA ASN A 403 32.70 10.43 12.06
C ASN A 403 31.97 9.95 10.79
N LEU A 404 31.01 9.04 10.93
CA LEU A 404 30.22 8.55 9.80
C LEU A 404 29.29 9.64 9.23
N LEU A 405 28.65 10.43 10.09
CA LEU A 405 27.80 11.55 9.67
C LEU A 405 28.62 12.65 8.99
N ILE A 406 29.82 12.95 9.49
CA ILE A 406 30.74 13.92 8.89
C ILE A 406 31.21 13.43 7.50
N LYS A 407 31.51 12.13 7.35
CA LYS A 407 31.80 11.53 6.05
C LYS A 407 30.62 11.74 5.09
N TRP A 408 29.41 11.39 5.52
CA TRP A 408 28.20 11.59 4.71
C TRP A 408 28.01 13.04 4.29
N HIS A 409 28.16 13.99 5.22
CA HIS A 409 27.97 15.41 4.92
C HIS A 409 28.99 15.94 3.92
N LYS A 410 30.26 15.54 4.04
CA LYS A 410 31.30 15.89 3.05
C LYS A 410 30.96 15.35 1.66
N GLU A 411 30.54 14.09 1.57
CA GLU A 411 30.15 13.48 0.29
C GLU A 411 28.87 14.11 -0.29
N TRP A 412 27.94 14.52 0.58
CA TRP A 412 26.71 15.23 0.23
C TRP A 412 27.00 16.62 -0.33
N ASP A 413 27.85 17.40 0.34
CA ASP A 413 28.27 18.73 -0.08
C ASP A 413 28.99 18.71 -1.43
N LEU A 414 29.91 17.76 -1.62
CA LEU A 414 30.62 17.62 -2.89
C LEU A 414 29.68 17.42 -4.08
N LYS A 415 28.63 16.61 -3.92
CA LYS A 415 27.62 16.37 -4.96
C LYS A 415 26.74 17.57 -5.23
N LYS A 416 26.37 18.33 -4.19
CA LYS A 416 25.63 19.59 -4.36
C LYS A 416 26.45 20.61 -5.16
N VAL A 417 27.73 20.76 -4.83
CA VAL A 417 28.64 21.72 -5.50
C VAL A 417 28.87 21.32 -6.96
N SER A 418 29.00 20.03 -7.27
CA SER A 418 29.17 19.57 -8.66
C SER A 418 27.88 19.62 -9.48
N GLY A 419 26.72 19.79 -8.84
CA GLY A 419 25.40 19.66 -9.48
C GLY A 419 25.08 18.22 -9.89
N GLU A 420 25.86 17.23 -9.44
CA GLU A 420 25.62 15.83 -9.76
C GLU A 420 24.43 15.28 -8.98
N VAL A 421 23.42 14.78 -9.71
CA VAL A 421 22.31 14.07 -9.10
C VAL A 421 22.82 12.75 -8.51
N PRO A 422 22.59 12.47 -7.21
CA PRO A 422 23.03 11.22 -6.61
C PRO A 422 22.48 10.00 -7.35
N ALA A 423 23.36 9.11 -7.78
CA ALA A 423 22.98 7.91 -8.53
C ALA A 423 22.08 6.94 -7.74
N TYR A 424 22.15 6.96 -6.40
CA TYR A 424 21.40 6.08 -5.50
C TYR A 424 21.26 6.68 -4.09
N LEU A 425 20.32 6.14 -3.32
CA LEU A 425 20.11 6.43 -1.91
C LEU A 425 21.12 5.68 -1.05
N VAL A 426 21.94 6.41 -0.29
CA VAL A 426 22.90 5.79 0.65
C VAL A 426 22.12 4.99 1.70
N PRO A 427 22.40 3.68 1.88
CA PRO A 427 21.74 2.83 2.87
C PRO A 427 22.33 3.05 4.28
N GLY A 428 22.26 4.31 4.72
CA GLY A 428 22.76 4.79 6.01
C GLY A 428 21.63 5.14 6.97
N PHE A 429 21.82 4.81 8.24
CA PHE A 429 20.83 5.02 9.31
C PHE A 429 21.54 5.47 10.59
N ALA A 430 20.95 6.40 11.33
CA ALA A 430 21.50 6.77 12.63
C ALA A 430 20.41 7.14 13.65
N CYS A 431 20.63 6.72 14.89
CA CYS A 431 20.00 7.30 16.07
C CYS A 431 20.75 8.57 16.43
N VAL A 432 20.08 9.71 16.33
CA VAL A 432 20.69 11.03 16.54
C VAL A 432 19.92 11.80 17.59
N ARG A 433 20.65 12.57 18.40
CA ARG A 433 20.10 13.73 19.09
C ARG A 433 20.30 14.93 18.18
N PHE A 434 19.29 15.78 18.08
CA PHE A 434 19.34 16.93 17.20
C PHE A 434 18.78 18.19 17.86
N LYS A 435 19.22 19.35 17.37
CA LYS A 435 18.67 20.66 17.70
C LYS A 435 18.78 21.57 16.48
N PHE A 436 17.65 22.03 15.96
CA PHE A 436 17.57 23.02 14.90
C PHE A 436 17.77 24.44 15.47
N PRO A 437 18.36 25.36 14.69
CA PRO A 437 18.40 26.76 15.05
C PRO A 437 16.98 27.35 15.04
N SER A 438 16.76 28.43 15.79
CA SER A 438 15.44 29.09 15.89
C SER A 438 14.97 29.72 14.58
N SER A 439 15.85 29.83 13.58
CA SER A 439 15.53 30.33 12.25
C SER A 439 14.80 29.32 11.36
N VAL A 440 14.83 28.02 11.71
CA VAL A 440 14.14 26.96 10.94
C VAL A 440 12.70 26.86 11.42
N LEU A 441 11.75 27.13 10.53
CA LEU A 441 10.32 27.10 10.85
C LEU A 441 9.75 25.68 10.82
N TYR A 442 10.23 24.85 9.88
CA TYR A 442 9.71 23.52 9.61
C TYR A 442 10.79 22.43 9.76
N PRO A 443 11.19 22.06 11.00
CA PRO A 443 12.16 20.98 11.23
C PRO A 443 11.87 19.72 10.40
N CYS A 444 12.91 19.04 9.93
CA CYS A 444 12.76 17.86 9.05
C CYS A 444 12.92 16.51 9.76
N LEU A 445 13.36 16.51 11.03
CA LEU A 445 13.53 15.29 11.81
C LEU A 445 12.31 15.02 12.69
N HIS A 446 11.71 13.85 12.47
CA HIS A 446 10.50 13.43 13.17
C HIS A 446 10.80 12.82 14.55
N VAL A 447 9.85 12.93 15.48
CA VAL A 447 9.79 12.21 16.74
C VAL A 447 8.41 11.58 16.86
N HIS A 448 8.34 10.31 17.27
CA HIS A 448 7.06 9.64 17.45
C HIS A 448 6.38 10.07 18.75
N HIS A 449 5.22 10.72 18.63
CA HIS A 449 4.33 11.08 19.73
C HIS A 449 3.17 10.07 19.85
N PRO A 450 2.88 9.50 21.04
CA PRO A 450 1.84 8.48 21.21
C PRO A 450 0.44 8.87 20.73
N ARG A 451 0.10 10.17 20.81
CA ARG A 451 -1.23 10.69 20.44
C ARG A 451 -1.30 11.27 19.02
N TYR A 452 -0.19 11.80 18.52
CA TYR A 452 -0.19 12.65 17.31
C TYR A 452 0.57 11.99 16.15
N GLY A 453 1.09 10.78 16.34
CA GLY A 453 1.91 10.13 15.32
C GLY A 453 3.28 10.79 15.23
N LEU A 454 3.74 11.08 14.00
CA LEU A 454 5.01 11.77 13.81
C LEU A 454 4.83 13.27 14.01
N VAL A 455 5.64 13.86 14.88
CA VAL A 455 5.76 15.32 15.06
C VAL A 455 7.17 15.76 14.70
N TYR A 456 7.35 17.02 14.29
CA TYR A 456 8.64 17.56 13.82
C TYR A 456 9.14 18.68 14.74
N PRO A 457 9.66 18.34 15.94
CA PRO A 457 10.08 19.33 16.91
C PRO A 457 11.41 19.97 16.53
N SER A 458 11.72 21.13 17.13
CA SER A 458 13.03 21.80 16.96
C SER A 458 14.19 21.08 17.64
N SER A 459 13.93 20.17 18.58
CA SER A 459 14.96 19.32 19.18
C SER A 459 14.40 17.99 19.67
N GLY A 460 15.24 16.97 19.71
CA GLY A 460 14.80 15.64 20.13
C GLY A 460 15.84 14.55 19.92
N ILE A 461 15.37 13.30 20.02
CA ILE A 461 16.13 12.11 19.68
C ILE A 461 15.29 11.28 18.72
N THR A 462 15.85 10.91 17.59
CA THR A 462 15.16 10.08 16.58
C THR A 462 16.11 9.10 15.92
N VAL A 463 15.55 8.13 15.20
CA VAL A 463 16.30 7.30 14.25
C VAL A 463 15.86 7.68 12.85
N ALA A 464 16.80 8.17 12.05
CA ALA A 464 16.51 8.71 10.73
C ALA A 464 17.44 8.09 9.67
N THR A 465 17.02 8.16 8.41
CA THR A 465 17.86 7.75 7.29
C THR A 465 18.91 8.80 6.98
N HIS A 466 19.94 8.42 6.21
CA HIS A 466 20.97 9.32 5.70
C HIS A 466 20.37 10.61 5.11
N GLN A 467 19.35 10.49 4.26
CA GLN A 467 18.73 11.62 3.54
C GLN A 467 18.13 12.65 4.48
N GLU A 468 17.39 12.19 5.50
CA GLU A 468 16.79 13.06 6.51
C GLU A 468 17.88 13.79 7.34
N ILE A 469 18.96 13.10 7.67
CA ILE A 469 20.07 13.67 8.46
C ILE A 469 20.86 14.70 7.64
N MET A 470 21.14 14.41 6.37
CA MET A 470 21.86 15.37 5.51
C MET A 470 21.04 16.65 5.32
N LEU A 471 19.73 16.51 5.12
CA LEU A 471 18.84 17.65 5.04
C LEU A 471 18.79 18.46 6.35
N ALA A 472 18.89 17.79 7.51
CA ALA A 472 18.97 18.48 8.79
C ALA A 472 20.29 19.26 8.95
N PHE A 473 21.41 18.71 8.49
CA PHE A 473 22.68 19.45 8.46
C PHE A 473 22.61 20.67 7.54
N ASP A 474 22.00 20.54 6.37
CA ASP A 474 21.81 21.66 5.43
C ASP A 474 20.98 22.80 6.06
N ALA A 475 20.04 22.47 6.94
CA ALA A 475 19.26 23.43 7.73
C ALA A 475 20.01 23.99 8.96
N GLY A 476 21.28 23.64 9.14
CA GLY A 476 22.12 24.12 10.25
C GLY A 476 21.86 23.44 11.59
N ALA A 477 21.25 22.25 11.61
CA ALA A 477 21.01 21.54 12.86
C ALA A 477 22.31 21.06 13.52
N GLU A 478 22.38 21.20 14.84
CA GLU A 478 23.37 20.51 15.68
C GLU A 478 22.95 19.04 15.82
N ILE A 479 23.83 18.10 15.43
CA ILE A 479 23.53 16.66 15.41
C ILE A 479 24.61 15.85 16.14
N ASP A 480 24.17 15.03 17.08
CA ASP A 480 24.97 14.12 17.89
C ASP A 480 24.56 12.66 17.63
N ALA A 481 25.47 11.86 17.05
CA ALA A 481 25.22 10.45 16.73
C ALA A 481 25.37 9.55 17.96
N ILE A 482 24.25 8.98 18.42
CA ILE A 482 24.19 7.96 19.48
C ILE A 482 24.63 6.60 18.91
N TRP A 483 24.16 6.28 17.71
CA TRP A 483 24.50 5.07 16.97
C TRP A 483 24.29 5.36 15.48
N SER A 484 25.29 5.09 14.65
CA SER A 484 25.19 5.20 13.20
C SER A 484 25.66 3.92 12.53
N LEU A 485 25.08 3.62 11.36
CA LEU A 485 25.53 2.54 10.49
C LEU A 485 25.33 2.84 9.02
N GLU A 486 26.14 2.21 8.17
CA GLU A 486 26.06 2.25 6.71
C GLU A 486 26.27 0.83 6.17
N PHE A 487 25.34 0.35 5.34
CA PHE A 487 25.53 -0.89 4.61
C PHE A 487 26.41 -0.64 3.37
N PRO A 488 27.38 -1.52 3.07
CA PRO A 488 28.05 -1.47 1.79
C PRO A 488 27.05 -1.78 0.66
N VAL A 489 27.26 -1.20 -0.52
CA VAL A 489 26.42 -1.42 -1.70
C VAL A 489 27.06 -2.43 -2.63
N LYS A 490 26.23 -3.27 -3.25
CA LYS A 490 26.68 -4.22 -4.27
C LYS A 490 26.99 -3.47 -5.56
N ARG A 491 28.14 -3.78 -6.16
CA ARG A 491 28.57 -3.23 -7.45
C ARG A 491 28.66 -4.31 -8.52
N ALA A 492 28.37 -3.92 -9.76
CA ALA A 492 28.60 -4.74 -10.94
C ALA A 492 30.09 -4.72 -11.34
N ALA A 493 30.46 -5.54 -12.33
CA ALA A 493 31.84 -5.69 -12.78
C ALA A 493 32.43 -4.39 -13.35
N ASP A 494 31.58 -3.51 -13.90
CA ASP A 494 31.94 -2.19 -14.42
C ASP A 494 32.05 -1.10 -13.32
N GLY A 495 31.87 -1.48 -12.05
CA GLY A 495 31.91 -0.57 -10.90
C GLY A 495 30.60 0.16 -10.62
N SER A 496 29.58 0.04 -11.49
CA SER A 496 28.26 0.64 -11.28
C SER A 496 27.54 0.01 -10.10
N VAL A 497 26.66 0.77 -9.45
CA VAL A 497 25.88 0.27 -8.31
C VAL A 497 24.71 -0.56 -8.81
N THR A 498 24.56 -1.78 -8.28
CA THR A 498 23.41 -2.63 -8.58
C THR A 498 22.17 -2.09 -7.88
N MET A 499 21.14 -1.75 -8.65
CA MET A 499 19.90 -1.18 -8.14
C MET A 499 18.88 -2.27 -7.80
N TYR A 500 18.17 -2.12 -6.69
CA TYR A 500 17.26 -3.15 -6.18
C TYR A 500 16.02 -3.31 -7.06
N LEU A 501 15.39 -2.20 -7.46
CA LEU A 501 14.11 -2.18 -8.17
C LEU A 501 14.15 -1.46 -9.51
N ARG A 502 15.22 -0.72 -9.83
CA ARG A 502 15.27 0.18 -10.99
C ARG A 502 14.92 -0.52 -12.30
N GLU A 503 15.59 -1.63 -12.60
CA GLU A 503 15.35 -2.38 -13.84
C GLU A 503 13.88 -2.81 -13.96
N PHE A 504 13.35 -3.45 -12.90
CA PHE A 504 11.97 -3.90 -12.88
C PHE A 504 10.96 -2.76 -13.02
N LEU A 505 11.15 -1.64 -12.31
CA LEU A 505 10.25 -0.50 -12.36
C LEU A 505 10.33 0.24 -13.69
N SER A 506 11.52 0.38 -14.28
CA SER A 506 11.72 1.00 -15.59
C SER A 506 11.02 0.21 -16.69
N GLU A 507 11.13 -1.12 -16.70
CA GLU A 507 10.41 -1.96 -17.66
C GLU A 507 8.89 -1.80 -17.54
N LEU A 508 8.35 -1.74 -16.32
CA LEU A 508 6.92 -1.53 -16.10
C LEU A 508 6.46 -0.12 -16.52
N ALA A 509 7.30 0.90 -16.28
CA ALA A 509 7.02 2.27 -16.70
C ALA A 509 6.98 2.41 -18.22
N VAL A 510 7.92 1.79 -18.95
CA VAL A 510 7.91 1.73 -20.42
C VAL A 510 6.63 1.08 -20.92
N LYS A 511 6.30 -0.12 -20.41
CA LYS A 511 5.06 -0.81 -20.79
C LYS A 511 3.81 0.02 -20.51
N ARG A 512 3.76 0.71 -19.37
CA ARG A 512 2.63 1.57 -19.04
C ARG A 512 2.48 2.72 -20.03
N ASN A 513 3.58 3.32 -20.48
CA ASN A 513 3.54 4.37 -21.49
C ASN A 513 3.10 3.83 -22.86
N GLU A 514 3.55 2.63 -23.24
CA GLU A 514 3.08 1.94 -24.45
C GLU A 514 1.57 1.70 -24.41
N TYR A 515 1.05 1.17 -23.30
CA TYR A 515 -0.39 0.95 -23.12
C TYR A 515 -1.18 2.25 -23.05
N ARG A 516 -0.60 3.32 -22.50
CA ARG A 516 -1.23 4.65 -22.55
C ARG A 516 -1.37 5.13 -23.98
N ALA A 517 -0.30 5.10 -24.77
CA ALA A 517 -0.33 5.54 -26.16
C ALA A 517 -1.33 4.70 -26.99
N ALA A 518 -1.40 3.39 -26.76
CA ALA A 518 -2.39 2.54 -27.42
C ALA A 518 -3.83 2.83 -26.96
N SER A 519 -4.03 3.10 -25.67
CA SER A 519 -5.33 3.50 -25.11
C SER A 519 -5.80 4.84 -25.70
N ASP A 520 -4.91 5.83 -25.82
CA ASP A 520 -5.20 7.13 -26.39
C ASP A 520 -5.53 7.01 -27.90
N ALA A 521 -5.01 5.98 -28.56
CA ALA A 521 -5.33 5.61 -29.94
C ALA A 521 -6.63 4.76 -30.08
N GLY A 522 -7.37 4.52 -28.98
CA GLY A 522 -8.67 3.83 -28.99
C GLY A 522 -8.62 2.32 -28.67
N ASP A 523 -7.47 1.77 -28.26
CA ASP A 523 -7.40 0.38 -27.80
C ASP A 523 -7.98 0.21 -26.39
N GLY A 524 -9.25 -0.20 -26.31
CA GLY A 524 -9.93 -0.47 -25.04
C GLY A 524 -9.25 -1.53 -24.17
N SER A 525 -8.52 -2.49 -24.77
CA SER A 525 -7.76 -3.50 -24.01
C SER A 525 -6.53 -2.87 -23.34
N ALA A 526 -5.88 -1.90 -24.00
CA ALA A 526 -4.73 -1.19 -23.46
C ALA A 526 -5.09 -0.33 -22.24
N ALA A 527 -6.30 0.24 -22.20
CA ALA A 527 -6.81 1.00 -21.04
C ALA A 527 -6.83 0.16 -19.75
N VAL A 528 -7.14 -1.14 -19.86
CA VAL A 528 -7.11 -2.10 -18.75
C VAL A 528 -5.70 -2.23 -18.19
N TYR A 529 -4.72 -2.45 -19.07
CA TYR A 529 -3.32 -2.63 -18.70
C TYR A 529 -2.69 -1.35 -18.12
N GLU A 530 -2.98 -0.17 -18.67
CA GLU A 530 -2.47 1.11 -18.14
C GLU A 530 -2.88 1.33 -16.68
N LYS A 531 -4.19 1.17 -16.40
CA LYS A 531 -4.76 1.40 -15.06
C LYS A 531 -4.27 0.33 -14.07
N LEU A 532 -4.22 -0.93 -14.49
CA LEU A 532 -3.69 -2.01 -13.66
C LEU A 532 -2.21 -1.83 -13.35
N LEU A 533 -1.39 -1.44 -14.34
CA LEU A 533 0.06 -1.24 -14.14
C LEU A 533 0.36 -0.16 -13.11
N LYS A 534 -0.39 0.96 -13.14
CA LYS A 534 -0.26 2.02 -12.11
C LYS A 534 -0.43 1.42 -10.70
N GLU A 535 -1.52 0.68 -10.49
CA GLU A 535 -1.86 0.11 -9.19
C GLU A 535 -0.96 -1.07 -8.80
N PHE A 536 -0.48 -1.81 -9.78
CA PHE A 536 0.48 -2.90 -9.64
C PHE A 536 1.81 -2.39 -9.08
N MET A 537 2.32 -1.28 -9.64
CA MET A 537 3.52 -0.61 -9.15
C MET A 537 3.32 -0.06 -7.74
N ASN A 538 2.21 0.66 -7.48
CA ASN A 538 1.90 1.22 -6.16
C ASN A 538 1.70 0.14 -5.08
N SER A 539 1.06 -0.97 -5.44
CA SER A 539 0.80 -2.08 -4.50
C SER A 539 2.05 -2.86 -4.12
N LEU A 540 3.10 -2.85 -4.96
CA LEU A 540 4.37 -3.51 -4.66
C LEU A 540 5.09 -2.84 -3.49
N TYR A 541 5.07 -1.51 -3.41
CA TYR A 541 5.67 -0.75 -2.32
C TYR A 541 5.18 -1.23 -0.94
N GLY A 542 3.86 -1.29 -0.74
CA GLY A 542 3.27 -1.71 0.53
C GLY A 542 3.62 -3.14 0.95
N LYS A 543 4.14 -3.96 0.03
CA LYS A 543 4.58 -5.33 0.33
C LYS A 543 6.00 -5.38 0.89
N PHE A 544 6.87 -4.44 0.56
CA PHE A 544 8.21 -4.33 1.17
C PHE A 544 8.15 -3.95 2.64
N SER A 545 7.13 -3.18 3.06
CA SER A 545 6.96 -2.75 4.44
C SER A 545 6.04 -3.64 5.29
N GLN A 546 5.30 -4.56 4.68
CA GLN A 546 4.34 -5.42 5.39
C GLN A 546 5.05 -6.20 6.50
N GLY A 547 4.59 -6.04 7.74
CA GLY A 547 5.14 -6.77 8.90
C GLY A 547 6.50 -6.25 9.40
N VAL A 548 7.01 -5.12 8.90
CA VAL A 548 8.23 -4.48 9.45
C VAL A 548 7.97 -3.98 10.87
N ASN A 549 6.91 -3.17 11.03
CA ASN A 549 6.36 -2.78 12.33
C ASN A 549 5.23 -3.75 12.71
N PRO A 550 5.15 -4.21 13.97
CA PRO A 550 4.07 -5.07 14.41
C PRO A 550 2.73 -4.37 14.20
N ARG A 551 1.91 -4.92 13.31
CA ARG A 551 0.53 -4.49 13.13
C ARG A 551 -0.35 -5.68 13.36
N ASN A 552 -1.39 -5.47 14.14
CA ASN A 552 -2.39 -6.47 14.43
C ASN A 552 -3.52 -6.37 13.40
N VAL A 553 -4.03 -7.53 12.99
CA VAL A 553 -5.22 -7.65 12.15
C VAL A 553 -6.25 -8.49 12.90
N THR A 554 -7.48 -8.01 12.93
CA THR A 554 -8.59 -8.76 13.49
C THR A 554 -8.99 -9.84 12.50
N CYS A 555 -8.96 -11.08 12.96
CA CYS A 555 -9.52 -12.20 12.24
C CYS A 555 -11.04 -12.09 12.38
N ALA A 556 -11.78 -11.81 11.30
CA ALA A 556 -13.24 -11.71 11.38
C ALA A 556 -13.91 -12.99 11.86
N SER A 557 -13.26 -14.14 11.62
CA SER A 557 -13.82 -15.44 11.95
C SER A 557 -13.75 -15.76 13.43
N THR A 558 -12.62 -15.47 14.08
CA THR A 558 -12.43 -15.75 15.51
C THR A 558 -12.60 -14.51 16.38
N PHE A 559 -12.76 -13.32 15.78
CA PHE A 559 -12.60 -12.01 16.41
C PHE A 559 -11.27 -11.82 17.14
N GLU A 560 -10.33 -12.76 16.99
CA GLU A 560 -9.02 -12.68 17.60
C GLU A 560 -8.14 -11.72 16.82
N THR A 561 -7.32 -11.01 17.57
CA THR A 561 -6.31 -10.14 17.01
C THR A 561 -5.03 -10.94 16.78
N LYS A 562 -4.61 -11.10 15.52
CA LYS A 562 -3.38 -11.81 15.15
C LYS A 562 -2.36 -10.83 14.53
N PRO A 563 -1.05 -11.02 14.75
CA PRO A 563 -0.04 -10.18 14.12
C PRO A 563 -0.02 -10.41 12.61
N LEU A 564 -0.02 -9.34 11.83
CA LEU A 564 0.13 -9.37 10.38
C LEU A 564 1.57 -9.79 10.05
N GLY A 565 1.70 -10.99 9.48
CA GLY A 565 2.99 -11.52 9.05
C GLY A 565 3.63 -10.75 7.89
N PRO A 566 4.94 -10.93 7.68
CA PRO A 566 5.65 -10.33 6.56
C PRO A 566 5.17 -10.88 5.20
N SER A 567 5.35 -10.10 4.14
CA SER A 567 5.22 -10.58 2.77
C SER A 567 6.48 -11.34 2.33
N LYS A 568 6.43 -11.97 1.15
CA LYS A 568 7.59 -12.67 0.55
C LYS A 568 8.74 -11.73 0.14
N VAL A 569 8.50 -10.42 0.12
CA VAL A 569 9.48 -9.39 -0.27
C VAL A 569 9.72 -8.39 0.85
N THR A 570 9.24 -8.64 2.07
CA THR A 570 9.42 -7.70 3.19
C THR A 570 10.91 -7.45 3.44
N ASP A 571 11.32 -6.19 3.29
CA ASP A 571 12.69 -5.73 3.43
C ASP A 571 12.70 -4.41 4.22
N PRO A 572 13.15 -4.41 5.48
CA PRO A 572 13.13 -3.21 6.31
C PRO A 572 14.07 -2.12 5.80
N ILE A 573 15.15 -2.46 5.08
CA ILE A 573 16.07 -1.46 4.50
C ILE A 573 15.36 -0.71 3.39
N VAL A 574 14.71 -1.44 2.46
CA VAL A 574 13.92 -0.84 1.38
C VAL A 574 12.81 0.04 1.95
N ALA A 575 12.05 -0.48 2.91
CA ALA A 575 10.93 0.24 3.52
C ALA A 575 11.37 1.55 4.23
N ALA A 576 12.45 1.50 5.01
CA ALA A 576 12.98 2.66 5.71
C ALA A 576 13.57 3.70 4.74
N LEU A 577 14.33 3.28 3.72
CA LEU A 577 14.90 4.20 2.74
C LEU A 577 13.83 4.87 1.87
N THR A 578 12.82 4.13 1.41
CA THR A 578 11.73 4.71 0.61
C THR A 578 10.99 5.79 1.40
N THR A 579 10.60 5.49 2.63
CA THR A 579 9.81 6.43 3.44
C THR A 579 10.64 7.59 3.97
N GLY A 580 11.88 7.34 4.44
CA GLY A 580 12.80 8.38 4.89
C GLY A 580 13.19 9.33 3.76
N ALA A 581 13.48 8.82 2.57
CA ALA A 581 13.73 9.67 1.41
C ALA A 581 12.48 10.48 1.02
N GLY A 582 11.28 9.90 1.08
CA GLY A 582 10.03 10.64 0.83
C GLY A 582 9.82 11.78 1.83
N ARG A 583 10.04 11.53 3.12
CA ARG A 583 9.98 12.59 4.15
C ARG A 583 11.05 13.66 3.91
N ALA A 584 12.25 13.29 3.49
CA ALA A 584 13.31 14.23 3.15
C ALA A 584 12.95 15.07 1.91
N THR A 585 12.44 14.46 0.84
CA THR A 585 11.98 15.18 -0.36
C THR A 585 10.91 16.19 -0.01
N LEU A 586 9.88 15.77 0.73
CA LEU A 586 8.85 16.68 1.24
C LEU A 586 9.54 17.81 2.00
N SER A 587 10.24 17.51 3.09
CA SER A 587 10.89 18.54 3.92
C SER A 587 11.81 19.51 3.15
N SER A 588 12.47 19.04 2.08
CA SER A 588 13.31 19.89 1.23
C SER A 588 12.52 20.96 0.48
N LEU A 589 11.29 20.68 0.05
CA LEU A 589 10.40 21.69 -0.54
C LEU A 589 9.99 22.73 0.51
N MET A 590 9.75 22.33 1.75
CA MET A 590 9.43 23.27 2.84
C MET A 590 10.60 24.23 3.09
N PHE A 591 11.83 23.72 3.08
CA PHE A 591 13.03 24.56 3.18
C PHE A 591 13.22 25.47 1.97
N ALA A 592 12.88 25.02 0.77
CA ALA A 592 12.88 25.88 -0.41
C ALA A 592 11.86 27.02 -0.29
N VAL A 593 10.67 26.75 0.25
CA VAL A 593 9.66 27.78 0.55
C VAL A 593 10.14 28.74 1.64
N GLU A 594 10.75 28.25 2.72
CA GLU A 594 11.35 29.11 3.74
C GLU A 594 12.41 30.03 3.15
N ALA A 595 13.34 29.49 2.37
CA ALA A 595 14.40 30.26 1.71
C ALA A 595 13.81 31.30 0.74
N PHE A 596 12.74 30.95 0.01
CA PHE A 596 12.02 31.90 -0.84
C PHE A 596 11.39 33.04 -0.03
N ASN A 597 10.78 32.73 1.12
CA ASN A 597 10.09 33.71 1.96
C ASN A 597 11.05 34.64 2.71
N GLN A 598 12.25 34.18 3.09
CA GLN A 598 13.20 34.92 3.93
C GLN A 598 13.56 36.33 3.42
N SER A 599 13.59 36.54 2.10
CA SER A 599 13.94 37.83 1.50
C SER A 599 12.73 38.65 1.05
N ARG A 600 11.51 38.28 1.47
CA ARG A 600 10.25 38.83 0.94
C ARG A 600 9.33 39.32 2.06
N PRO A 601 8.49 40.35 1.78
CA PRO A 601 7.46 40.78 2.72
C PRO A 601 6.36 39.72 2.83
N ALA A 602 5.65 39.70 3.96
CA ALA A 602 4.71 38.62 4.33
C ALA A 602 3.58 38.42 3.30
N GLU A 603 3.17 39.49 2.62
CA GLU A 603 2.13 39.47 1.59
C GLU A 603 2.56 38.60 0.38
N GLN A 604 3.88 38.54 0.12
CA GLN A 604 4.48 37.75 -0.96
C GLN A 604 4.95 36.36 -0.52
N TRP A 605 4.66 35.95 0.72
CA TRP A 605 5.06 34.62 1.18
C TRP A 605 4.24 33.52 0.51
N ILE A 606 4.89 32.40 0.23
CA ILE A 606 4.18 31.15 -0.04
C ILE A 606 3.83 30.53 1.31
N ASP A 607 2.54 30.31 1.55
CA ASP A 607 2.05 29.66 2.75
C ASP A 607 1.95 28.16 2.54
N ILE A 608 2.37 27.36 3.52
CA ILE A 608 2.17 25.91 3.50
C ILE A 608 1.02 25.62 4.46
N ALA A 609 -0.15 25.22 3.95
CA ALA A 609 -1.29 24.86 4.78
C ALA A 609 -1.14 23.46 5.36
N SER A 610 -0.75 22.50 4.52
CA SER A 610 -0.56 21.12 4.93
C SER A 610 0.37 20.37 4.00
N CYS A 611 0.91 19.26 4.49
CA CYS A 611 1.63 18.28 3.69
C CYS A 611 1.12 16.88 4.02
N THR A 612 1.01 16.02 3.00
CA THR A 612 0.50 14.64 3.14
C THR A 612 1.30 13.67 2.28
N THR A 613 2.31 13.05 2.88
CA THR A 613 3.18 12.00 2.30
C THR A 613 4.03 12.44 1.11
N ASP A 614 3.39 12.77 -0.01
CA ASP A 614 3.95 13.16 -1.29
C ASP A 614 3.22 14.38 -1.91
N GLY A 615 2.29 14.99 -1.16
CA GLY A 615 1.51 16.14 -1.59
C GLY A 615 1.56 17.34 -0.63
N TYR A 616 1.20 18.51 -1.16
CA TYR A 616 1.18 19.80 -0.48
C TYR A 616 -0.04 20.62 -0.83
N LEU A 617 -0.64 21.24 0.18
CA LEU A 617 -1.54 22.36 -0.02
C LEU A 617 -0.80 23.66 0.28
N VAL A 618 -0.58 24.49 -0.75
CA VAL A 618 0.13 25.77 -0.63
C VAL A 618 -0.72 26.95 -1.06
N GLY A 619 -0.54 28.09 -0.41
CA GLY A 619 -1.13 29.38 -0.76
C GLY A 619 -0.10 30.24 -1.49
N LEU A 620 -0.31 30.47 -2.78
CA LEU A 620 0.52 31.36 -3.59
C LEU A 620 -0.01 32.80 -3.48
N PRO A 621 0.85 33.83 -3.34
CA PRO A 621 0.41 35.23 -3.42
C PRO A 621 -0.38 35.50 -4.70
N SER A 622 -1.52 36.17 -4.57
CA SER A 622 -2.35 36.60 -5.71
C SER A 622 -2.75 38.06 -5.56
N ASP A 623 -2.92 38.76 -6.68
CA ASP A 623 -3.42 40.14 -6.67
C ASP A 623 -4.86 40.18 -6.11
N GLU A 624 -5.26 41.29 -5.48
CA GLU A 624 -6.61 41.46 -4.92
C GLU A 624 -7.73 41.31 -5.97
N SER A 625 -7.42 41.57 -7.24
CA SER A 625 -8.33 41.39 -8.37
C SER A 625 -8.41 39.95 -8.89
N PHE A 626 -7.52 39.06 -8.44
CA PHE A 626 -7.45 37.68 -8.89
C PHE A 626 -8.44 36.81 -8.11
N SER A 627 -9.60 36.53 -8.73
CA SER A 627 -10.58 35.59 -8.20
C SER A 627 -10.44 34.23 -8.87
N VAL A 628 -10.04 33.21 -8.11
CA VAL A 628 -10.03 31.82 -8.58
C VAL A 628 -11.43 31.38 -9.02
N ALA A 629 -12.48 31.82 -8.31
CA ALA A 629 -13.86 31.54 -8.70
C ALA A 629 -14.24 32.20 -10.05
N GLY A 630 -13.67 33.37 -10.36
CA GLY A 630 -13.88 34.03 -11.64
C GLY A 630 -13.16 33.35 -12.83
N THR A 631 -12.17 32.49 -12.59
CA THR A 631 -11.42 31.78 -13.64
C THR A 631 -11.82 30.31 -13.75
N TYR A 632 -12.13 29.64 -12.62
CA TYR A 632 -12.51 28.22 -12.58
C TYR A 632 -13.89 27.97 -13.21
N TYR A 633 -14.77 28.98 -13.26
CA TYR A 633 -16.07 28.89 -13.94
C TYR A 633 -16.00 29.23 -15.44
N VAL A 634 -14.90 29.80 -15.93
CA VAL A 634 -14.78 30.20 -17.36
C VAL A 634 -14.35 29.03 -18.25
N GLU A 635 -13.78 27.95 -17.70
CA GLU A 635 -13.49 26.73 -18.48
C GLU A 635 -14.67 25.74 -18.57
N SER A 636 -15.77 25.95 -17.82
CA SER A 636 -16.98 25.10 -17.90
C SER A 636 -18.09 25.65 -18.79
N GLU A 637 -17.96 26.88 -19.31
CA GLU A 637 -18.98 27.53 -20.15
C GLU A 637 -18.60 27.63 -21.64
N LEU A 638 -17.48 27.02 -22.08
CA LEU A 638 -17.00 27.10 -23.48
C LEU A 638 -17.16 25.82 -24.32
N GLU A 639 -17.99 24.84 -23.90
CA GLU A 639 -18.33 23.66 -24.72
C GLU A 639 -19.85 23.40 -24.86
N TYR A 640 -20.68 24.43 -24.74
CA TYR A 640 -22.08 24.36 -25.17
C TYR A 640 -22.50 25.66 -25.88
N GLU A 641 -21.93 25.89 -27.07
CA GLU A 641 -22.69 26.54 -28.14
C GLU A 641 -23.06 25.47 -29.16
N GLU A 642 -24.28 24.96 -29.02
CA GLU A 642 -25.04 24.45 -30.14
C GLU A 642 -25.16 25.57 -31.17
N ASP A 643 -24.73 25.32 -32.41
CA ASP A 643 -25.37 25.94 -33.57
C ASP A 643 -25.15 25.05 -34.82
N ILE A 644 -26.23 24.32 -35.15
CA ILE A 644 -26.71 23.88 -36.47
C ILE A 644 -25.94 22.77 -37.22
#